data_AF-A0A401KU70-F1
#
_entry.id   AF-A0A401KU70-F1
#
_cell.length_a   1.000
_cell.length_b   1.000
_cell.length_c   1.000
_cell.angle_alpha   90.00
_cell.angle_beta   90.00
_cell.angle_gamma   90.00
#
_symmetry.space_group_name_H-M   'P 1'
#
loop_
_entity.id
_entity.type
_entity.pdbx_description
1 polymer ?
#
loop_
_entity_poly.entity_id
_entity_poly.type
_entity_poly.pdbx_seq_one_letter_code
_entity_poly.pdbx_strand_id
1 'polypeptide(L)'
;MTVPTKTQYSILVINPNTSTHMTNALIPILDNLGHGGIQFDYFTAPASESVTLPDGRVVEGVPSIDSGEDSVKSAFYCMPFIEQLVSEYDGFIVACFSAHPLVGMLKEKVRSIEDAESSGVPSELKVKKKYVTGIFEAAVLAALGVISSFQATPGPDLGKAQSRDTFGIISTGKVWEAELSKAVADMLGNSGESTSTGRFAGVETTGLTAVELHTTPPREVRRRLVEATERLLKKATHPVGAICMGCAAYLAAVSGYLALKVKFNPGTFVGAQFWQQLCLEHGISQDGNLEDFATEGGDRKDVFFYQSDDTRYIPRAILLDLEPRVLNAIQAGPYRNIYNPENFFIGQQGIGAGNNWGAGYSAGEVVQEEIFDMIDREADGSDSLEGFMFLHSIAGGTGSGLGSFILERMNDRFPKKLIQTYSVFPDTQSADVVVNPYNSLLAMRRLTQNADSVVVLDNGALSRIVADRLHVQEPSFQQTNQLVSTVMSASTTTLRYPGYMHNDLVGIIASLIPTPRSHFLITSYTPFTGDNIEQAKTVRKTTVLDVMRRLLQPKNRMVSINPSKSSCYISILNIIQGEADPTDVHKSLLRIRERRLASFIPWGPASIQVALTKKSPYMQNTHRVSGLMLANHTSVATLFKRIVQQYDRLRKRNAFLEQYKKESPFSDGLGEFDEARAVVMDLVGEYEAAEKEDYLDPDAGKEKELGV
;
A
#
# COMPACT_ATOMS: atom_id res chain seq x y z
N MET A 1 10.02 45.21 11.31
CA MET A 1 10.62 43.95 11.80
C MET A 1 10.25 42.85 10.82
N THR A 2 11.11 42.62 9.84
CA THR A 2 10.99 41.52 8.88
C THR A 2 11.45 40.23 9.55
N VAL A 3 10.57 39.23 9.56
CA VAL A 3 10.86 37.88 10.07
C VAL A 3 11.91 37.22 9.16
N PRO A 4 12.93 36.52 9.67
CA PRO A 4 13.92 35.86 8.83
C PRO A 4 13.26 34.74 8.01
N THR A 5 13.54 34.73 6.71
CA THR A 5 13.18 33.69 5.75
C THR A 5 13.77 32.33 6.17
N LYS A 6 13.02 31.24 5.94
CA LYS A 6 13.43 29.84 6.13
C LYS A 6 14.90 29.63 5.73
N THR A 7 15.72 29.06 6.60
CA THR A 7 17.06 28.54 6.22
C THR A 7 16.89 27.45 5.15
N GLN A 8 17.27 27.78 3.92
CA GLN A 8 17.34 26.89 2.77
C GLN A 8 18.67 26.13 2.84
N TYR A 9 18.66 24.79 2.72
CA TYR A 9 19.87 23.97 2.63
C TYR A 9 20.18 23.69 1.16
N SER A 10 21.44 23.74 0.75
CA SER A 10 21.88 23.38 -0.60
C SER A 10 22.61 22.04 -0.62
N ILE A 11 22.19 21.10 -1.46
CA ILE A 11 22.79 19.77 -1.59
C ILE A 11 23.24 19.56 -3.04
N LEU A 12 24.51 19.19 -3.22
CA LEU A 12 25.06 18.83 -4.52
C LEU A 12 24.99 17.31 -4.73
N VAL A 13 24.31 16.89 -5.79
CA VAL A 13 24.22 15.50 -6.22
C VAL A 13 25.26 15.28 -7.31
N ILE A 14 26.25 14.44 -7.00
CA ILE A 14 27.43 14.23 -7.83
C ILE A 14 27.27 12.89 -8.55
N ASN A 15 27.07 12.94 -9.86
CA ASN A 15 27.22 11.80 -10.75
C ASN A 15 28.69 11.73 -11.21
N PRO A 16 29.47 10.74 -10.72
CA PRO A 16 30.88 10.60 -11.10
C PRO A 16 31.09 10.02 -12.51
N ASN A 17 30.02 9.60 -13.19
CA ASN A 17 30.07 9.18 -14.59
C ASN A 17 30.05 10.39 -15.51
N THR A 18 30.65 10.28 -16.69
CA THR A 18 30.49 11.29 -17.75
C THR A 18 29.17 11.16 -18.52
N SER A 19 28.48 10.02 -18.40
CA SER A 19 27.13 9.86 -18.91
C SER A 19 26.09 10.55 -18.04
N THR A 20 25.09 11.16 -18.67
CA THR A 20 24.01 11.90 -17.98
C THR A 20 22.86 11.00 -17.55
N HIS A 21 22.86 9.70 -17.88
CA HIS A 21 21.77 8.78 -17.58
C HIS A 21 21.42 8.73 -16.08
N MET A 22 22.43 8.67 -15.20
CA MET A 22 22.22 8.65 -13.74
C MET A 22 21.63 9.97 -13.24
N THR A 23 22.14 11.10 -13.73
CA THR A 23 21.65 12.43 -13.37
C THR A 23 20.19 12.61 -13.78
N ASN A 24 19.86 12.26 -15.03
CA ASN A 24 18.49 12.34 -15.55
C ASN A 24 17.52 11.41 -14.82
N ALA A 25 18.00 10.27 -14.32
CA ALA A 25 17.20 9.37 -13.50
C ALA A 25 16.95 9.90 -12.08
N LEU A 26 17.93 10.60 -11.48
CA LEU A 26 17.82 11.11 -10.11
C LEU A 26 16.98 12.38 -9.98
N ILE A 27 17.00 13.26 -11.00
CA ILE A 27 16.22 14.50 -11.03
C ILE A 27 14.74 14.28 -10.65
N PRO A 28 13.96 13.42 -11.35
CA PRO A 28 12.55 13.22 -11.03
C PRO A 28 12.34 12.60 -9.65
N ILE A 29 13.30 11.85 -9.11
CA ILE A 29 13.18 11.22 -7.79
C ILE A 29 13.32 12.30 -6.70
N LEU A 30 14.35 13.15 -6.82
CA LEU A 30 14.62 14.18 -5.83
C LEU A 30 13.60 15.32 -5.89
N ASP A 31 13.13 15.68 -7.09
CA ASP A 31 12.04 16.64 -7.25
C ASP A 31 10.73 16.13 -6.61
N ASN A 32 10.48 14.81 -6.69
CA ASN A 32 9.31 14.19 -6.07
C ASN A 32 9.35 14.19 -4.53
N LEU A 33 10.53 14.23 -3.90
CA LEU A 33 10.68 14.27 -2.44
C LEU A 33 10.12 15.56 -1.82
N GLY A 34 9.96 16.65 -2.59
CA GLY A 34 9.14 17.81 -2.22
C GLY A 34 9.55 18.53 -0.92
N HIS A 35 10.84 18.53 -0.58
CA HIS A 35 11.33 19.21 0.62
C HIS A 35 11.40 20.73 0.39
N GLY A 36 10.36 21.46 0.84
CA GLY A 36 10.23 22.93 0.69
C GLY A 36 11.21 23.79 1.52
N GLY A 37 12.47 23.35 1.61
CA GLY A 37 13.60 23.98 2.28
C GLY A 37 14.97 23.42 1.87
N ILE A 38 15.04 22.53 0.88
CA ILE A 38 16.29 21.96 0.35
C ILE A 38 16.34 22.24 -1.16
N GLN A 39 17.45 22.81 -1.63
CA GLN A 39 17.76 22.97 -3.04
C GLN A 39 18.73 21.87 -3.45
N PHE A 40 18.40 21.13 -4.50
CA PHE A 40 19.28 20.14 -5.10
C PHE A 40 19.87 20.70 -6.38
N ASP A 41 21.20 20.71 -6.45
CA ASP A 41 21.93 20.99 -7.69
C ASP A 41 22.65 19.70 -8.12
N TYR A 42 22.95 19.60 -9.42
CA TYR A 42 23.44 18.37 -10.03
C TYR A 42 24.78 18.61 -10.72
N PHE A 43 25.75 17.75 -10.43
CA PHE A 43 27.04 17.71 -11.10
C PHE A 43 27.18 16.39 -11.85
N THR A 44 27.56 16.46 -13.13
CA THR A 44 27.94 15.29 -13.94
C THR A 44 29.36 15.49 -14.41
N ALA A 45 30.20 14.45 -14.32
CA ALA A 45 31.59 14.56 -14.73
C ALA A 45 31.69 15.00 -16.21
N PRO A 46 32.53 15.98 -16.56
CA PRO A 46 32.64 16.44 -17.94
C PRO A 46 33.20 15.34 -18.86
N ALA A 47 32.67 15.21 -20.07
CA ALA A 47 33.09 14.16 -21.01
C ALA A 47 34.27 14.58 -21.92
N SER A 48 34.56 15.88 -22.02
CA SER A 48 35.48 16.46 -23.00
C SER A 48 36.84 16.91 -22.43
N GLU A 49 37.07 16.73 -21.13
CA GLU A 49 38.25 17.25 -20.45
C GLU A 49 39.12 16.11 -19.91
N SER A 50 40.44 16.29 -19.92
CA SER A 50 41.38 15.37 -19.26
C SER A 50 42.01 16.07 -18.07
N VAL A 51 42.16 15.36 -16.95
CA VAL A 51 42.68 15.91 -15.69
C VAL A 51 44.10 15.40 -15.48
N THR A 52 45.03 16.32 -15.25
CA THR A 52 46.41 15.96 -14.86
C THR A 52 46.50 15.91 -13.34
N LEU A 53 46.81 14.74 -12.80
CA LEU A 53 47.00 14.53 -11.37
C LEU A 53 48.30 15.18 -10.87
N PRO A 54 48.44 15.40 -9.55
CA PRO A 54 49.65 15.99 -8.95
C PRO A 54 50.95 15.23 -9.23
N ASP A 55 50.87 13.96 -9.62
CA ASP A 55 52.00 13.10 -10.00
C ASP A 55 52.33 13.14 -11.51
N GLY A 56 51.63 13.97 -12.29
CA GLY A 56 51.84 14.14 -13.73
C GLY A 56 51.08 13.14 -14.61
N ARG A 57 50.25 12.24 -14.04
CA ARG A 57 49.42 11.32 -14.82
C ARG A 57 48.16 12.00 -15.34
N VAL A 58 47.81 11.73 -16.60
CA VAL A 58 46.56 12.21 -17.21
C VAL A 58 45.49 11.14 -17.04
N VAL A 59 44.34 11.54 -16.48
CA VAL A 59 43.16 10.69 -16.28
C VAL A 59 42.01 11.26 -17.09
N GLU A 60 41.30 10.37 -17.78
CA GLU A 60 40.09 10.69 -18.55
C GLU A 60 38.84 10.30 -17.77
N GLY A 61 37.73 11.00 -18.05
CA GLY A 61 36.44 10.72 -17.43
C GLY A 61 35.88 9.37 -17.87
N VAL A 62 35.22 8.68 -16.94
CA VAL A 62 34.65 7.36 -17.18
C VAL A 62 33.16 7.48 -17.57
N PRO A 63 32.71 6.98 -18.75
CA PRO A 63 31.31 7.05 -19.16
C PRO A 63 30.34 6.27 -18.28
N SER A 64 30.77 5.11 -17.78
CA SER A 64 30.00 4.23 -16.90
C SER A 64 30.99 3.50 -16.00
N ILE A 65 30.81 3.61 -14.68
CA ILE A 65 31.62 2.87 -13.71
C ILE A 65 31.12 1.42 -13.67
N ASP A 66 31.92 0.51 -14.23
CA ASP A 66 31.61 -0.92 -14.33
C ASP A 66 32.55 -1.80 -13.49
N SER A 67 33.54 -1.19 -12.83
CA SER A 67 34.50 -1.87 -11.95
C SER A 67 34.97 -1.00 -10.78
N GLY A 68 35.63 -1.63 -9.79
CA GLY A 68 36.29 -0.93 -8.69
C GLY A 68 37.41 0.02 -9.17
N GLU A 69 38.19 -0.38 -10.18
CA GLU A 69 39.22 0.48 -10.76
C GLU A 69 38.64 1.74 -11.41
N ASP A 70 37.50 1.62 -12.08
CA ASP A 70 36.79 2.75 -12.69
C ASP A 70 36.30 3.75 -11.63
N SER A 71 35.85 3.25 -10.47
CA SER A 71 35.44 4.09 -9.33
C SER A 71 36.59 4.90 -8.73
N VAL A 72 37.81 4.35 -8.79
CA VAL A 72 39.03 5.04 -8.34
C VAL A 72 39.42 6.10 -9.36
N LYS A 73 39.43 5.75 -10.66
CA LYS A 73 39.74 6.69 -11.75
C LYS A 73 38.75 7.85 -11.77
N SER A 74 37.45 7.57 -11.67
CA SER A 74 36.40 8.60 -11.63
C SER A 74 36.53 9.50 -10.41
N ALA A 75 36.91 8.97 -9.24
CA ALA A 75 37.13 9.79 -8.04
C ALA A 75 38.24 10.82 -8.23
N PHE A 76 39.40 10.39 -8.75
CA PHE A 76 40.52 11.29 -9.05
C PHE A 76 40.21 12.28 -10.18
N TYR A 77 39.42 11.86 -11.17
CA TYR A 77 38.96 12.73 -12.24
C TYR A 77 37.99 13.80 -11.75
N CYS A 78 37.03 13.45 -10.90
CA CYS A 78 35.97 14.37 -10.46
C CYS A 78 36.45 15.35 -9.38
N MET A 79 37.41 14.96 -8.54
CA MET A 79 37.81 15.74 -7.35
C MET A 79 38.20 17.19 -7.67
N PRO A 80 39.04 17.51 -8.70
CA PRO A 80 39.44 18.89 -8.97
C PRO A 80 38.29 19.83 -9.35
N PHE A 81 37.25 19.29 -10.00
CA PHE A 81 36.05 20.05 -10.36
C PHE A 81 35.16 20.29 -9.15
N ILE A 82 35.01 19.29 -8.30
CA ILE A 82 34.13 19.36 -7.13
C ILE A 82 34.78 20.17 -6.00
N GLU A 83 36.12 20.14 -5.89
CA GLU A 83 36.87 20.81 -4.82
C GLU A 83 36.52 22.29 -4.71
N GLN A 84 36.29 22.96 -5.84
CA GLN A 84 35.88 24.38 -5.90
C GLN A 84 34.46 24.60 -5.37
N LEU A 85 33.58 23.61 -5.52
CA LEU A 85 32.18 23.65 -5.12
C LEU A 85 31.97 23.27 -3.65
N VAL A 86 32.98 22.70 -2.98
CA VAL A 86 32.84 22.22 -1.58
C VAL A 86 32.46 23.34 -0.61
N SER A 87 32.87 24.59 -0.87
CA SER A 87 32.48 25.75 -0.05
C SER A 87 31.03 26.18 -0.22
N GLU A 88 30.42 25.93 -1.38
CA GLU A 88 29.11 26.50 -1.78
C GLU A 88 27.90 25.70 -1.27
N TYR A 89 28.09 24.40 -1.01
CA TYR A 89 27.01 23.49 -0.63
C TYR A 89 27.05 23.08 0.85
N ASP A 90 25.87 22.83 1.43
CA ASP A 90 25.69 22.33 2.80
C ASP A 90 25.76 20.78 2.87
N GLY A 91 25.60 20.08 1.74
CA GLY A 91 25.69 18.62 1.68
C GLY A 91 26.02 18.07 0.31
N PHE A 92 26.53 16.83 0.28
CA PHE A 92 27.02 16.16 -0.91
C PHE A 92 26.54 14.71 -0.96
N ILE A 93 25.97 14.31 -2.10
CA ILE A 93 25.54 12.94 -2.36
C ILE A 93 26.30 12.40 -3.55
N VAL A 94 27.11 11.35 -3.36
CA VAL A 94 27.80 10.69 -4.48
C VAL A 94 26.89 9.59 -5.04
N ALA A 95 26.43 9.81 -6.27
CA ALA A 95 25.49 8.96 -6.99
C ALA A 95 26.19 7.77 -7.66
N CYS A 96 26.72 6.86 -6.85
CA CYS A 96 27.28 5.60 -7.34
C CYS A 96 26.92 4.46 -6.38
N PHE A 97 26.54 3.31 -6.94
CA PHE A 97 26.27 2.08 -6.20
C PHE A 97 27.54 1.22 -6.08
N SER A 98 28.67 1.85 -5.74
CA SER A 98 29.95 1.22 -5.40
C SER A 98 30.49 1.85 -4.12
N ALA A 99 31.52 1.23 -3.51
CA ALA A 99 32.27 1.82 -2.41
C ALA A 99 33.17 2.96 -2.93
N HIS A 100 32.56 4.04 -3.40
CA HIS A 100 33.22 5.04 -4.22
C HIS A 100 34.18 5.92 -3.40
N PRO A 101 35.50 5.94 -3.72
CA PRO A 101 36.52 6.65 -2.93
C PRO A 101 36.27 8.15 -2.76
N LEU A 102 35.62 8.78 -3.74
CA LEU A 102 35.22 10.19 -3.72
C LEU A 102 34.47 10.60 -2.44
N VAL A 103 33.67 9.70 -1.86
CA VAL A 103 32.95 9.98 -0.61
C VAL A 103 33.93 10.23 0.54
N GLY A 104 34.96 9.39 0.65
CA GLY A 104 36.02 9.55 1.66
C GLY A 104 36.83 10.83 1.44
N MET A 105 37.22 11.08 0.19
CA MET A 105 37.98 12.29 -0.20
C MET A 105 37.20 13.58 0.13
N LEU A 106 35.90 13.61 -0.14
CA LEU A 106 35.03 14.73 0.20
C LEU A 106 34.84 14.88 1.72
N LYS A 107 34.67 13.78 2.46
CA LYS A 107 34.59 13.82 3.94
C LYS A 107 35.87 14.41 4.55
N GLU A 108 37.04 14.03 4.06
CA GLU A 108 38.33 14.55 4.51
C GLU A 108 38.47 16.05 4.18
N LYS A 109 38.11 16.45 2.96
CA LYS A 109 38.16 17.85 2.55
C LYS A 109 37.21 18.74 3.33
N VAL A 110 35.95 18.31 3.50
CA VAL A 110 34.96 19.00 4.33
C VAL A 110 35.48 19.16 5.75
N ARG A 111 36.03 18.10 6.34
CA ARG A 111 36.62 18.16 7.68
C ARG A 111 37.78 19.14 7.77
N SER A 112 38.67 19.19 6.76
CA SER A 112 39.77 20.15 6.74
C SER A 112 39.32 21.61 6.70
N ILE A 113 38.20 21.90 6.00
CA ILE A 113 37.59 23.23 5.94
C ILE A 113 36.91 23.56 7.27
N GLU A 114 36.13 22.63 7.82
CA GLU A 114 35.49 22.79 9.13
C GLU A 114 36.52 23.03 10.24
N ASP A 115 37.65 22.30 10.23
CA ASP A 115 38.73 22.46 11.21
C ASP A 115 39.44 23.82 11.05
N ALA A 116 39.68 24.28 9.81
CA ALA A 116 40.30 25.59 9.53
C ALA A 116 39.40 26.77 9.90
N GLU A 117 38.08 26.66 9.71
CA GLU A 117 37.10 27.69 10.08
C GLU A 117 36.79 27.69 11.59
N SER A 118 37.02 26.57 12.28
CA SER A 118 36.81 26.43 13.73
C SER A 118 37.97 26.97 14.57
N SER A 119 39.15 27.20 13.98
CA SER A 119 40.30 27.83 14.65
C SER A 119 40.07 29.34 14.87
N GLY A 120 39.48 29.71 16.02
CA GLY A 120 39.43 31.08 16.51
C GLY A 120 38.05 31.63 16.90
N VAL A 121 36.98 30.82 16.85
CA VAL A 121 35.60 31.28 17.08
C VAL A 121 34.96 30.60 18.31
N PRO A 122 34.24 31.32 19.21
CA PRO A 122 33.56 30.72 20.36
C PRO A 122 32.49 29.69 19.96
N SER A 123 32.26 28.69 20.81
CA SER A 123 31.40 27.52 20.55
C SER A 123 29.96 27.80 20.14
N GLU A 124 29.45 29.00 20.39
CA GLU A 124 28.09 29.46 20.04
C GLU A 124 27.96 29.96 18.59
N LEU A 125 29.08 30.13 17.87
CA LEU A 125 29.16 30.62 16.48
C LEU A 125 29.73 29.56 15.50
N LYS A 126 29.76 28.28 15.90
CA LYS A 126 30.28 27.19 15.06
C LYS A 126 29.54 27.08 13.73
N VAL A 127 30.31 26.92 12.64
CA VAL A 127 29.84 26.76 11.26
C VAL A 127 28.88 25.58 11.13
N LYS A 128 27.90 25.69 10.23
CA LYS A 128 26.98 24.59 9.89
C LYS A 128 27.78 23.36 9.46
N LYS A 129 27.55 22.23 10.12
CA LYS A 129 28.14 20.94 9.76
C LYS A 129 27.71 20.53 8.35
N LYS A 130 28.66 20.21 7.48
CA LYS A 130 28.39 19.71 6.12
C LYS A 130 28.31 18.19 6.12
N TYR A 131 27.40 17.64 5.32
CA TYR A 131 27.16 16.19 5.27
C TYR A 131 27.58 15.59 3.94
N VAL A 132 28.28 14.46 3.97
CA VAL A 132 28.73 13.74 2.77
C VAL A 132 28.34 12.27 2.91
N THR A 133 27.64 11.72 1.91
CA THR A 133 27.29 10.30 1.88
C THR A 133 27.26 9.76 0.45
N GLY A 134 27.54 8.47 0.28
CA GLY A 134 27.31 7.74 -0.98
C GLY A 134 25.99 6.98 -0.97
N ILE A 135 25.40 6.73 -2.15
CA ILE A 135 24.18 5.90 -2.27
C ILE A 135 24.42 4.49 -1.71
N PHE A 136 25.57 3.88 -1.99
CA PHE A 136 25.93 2.57 -1.45
C PHE A 136 26.01 2.55 0.08
N GLU A 137 26.73 3.49 0.70
CA GLU A 137 26.85 3.59 2.16
C GLU A 137 25.47 3.78 2.81
N ALA A 138 24.64 4.65 2.24
CA ALA A 138 23.29 4.92 2.72
C ALA A 138 22.40 3.66 2.63
N ALA A 139 22.51 2.88 1.54
CA ALA A 139 21.75 1.65 1.36
C ALA A 139 22.12 0.58 2.41
N VAL A 140 23.42 0.40 2.69
CA VAL A 140 23.88 -0.54 3.71
C VAL A 140 23.43 -0.10 5.11
N LEU A 141 23.54 1.19 5.44
CA LEU A 141 23.06 1.73 6.73
C LEU A 141 21.55 1.56 6.89
N ALA A 142 20.77 1.79 5.84
CA ALA A 142 19.33 1.58 5.86
C ALA A 142 18.97 0.10 6.08
N ALA A 143 19.62 -0.82 5.38
CA ALA A 143 19.41 -2.25 5.56
C ALA A 143 19.77 -2.71 6.97
N LEU A 144 20.89 -2.22 7.53
CA LEU A 144 21.27 -2.47 8.92
C LEU A 144 20.23 -1.93 9.91
N GLY A 145 19.61 -0.78 9.62
CA GLY A 145 18.50 -0.23 10.39
C GLY A 145 17.27 -1.15 10.41
N VAL A 146 16.90 -1.70 9.24
CA VAL A 146 15.74 -2.60 9.09
C VAL A 146 15.93 -3.91 9.86
N ILE A 147 17.12 -4.52 9.78
CA ILE A 147 17.40 -5.80 10.45
C ILE A 147 17.80 -5.65 11.93
N SER A 148 17.95 -4.42 12.43
CA SER A 148 18.34 -4.16 13.82
C SER A 148 17.18 -4.33 14.80
N SER A 149 16.80 -5.58 15.07
CA SER A 149 15.81 -5.94 16.08
C SER A 149 16.42 -6.81 17.19
N PHE A 150 15.82 -6.82 18.39
CA PHE A 150 16.23 -7.66 19.51
C PHE A 150 15.14 -8.70 19.80
N GLN A 151 15.54 -9.93 20.07
CA GLN A 151 14.67 -11.05 20.45
C GLN A 151 15.00 -11.53 21.87
N ALA A 152 13.99 -12.00 22.60
CA ALA A 152 14.19 -12.64 23.89
C ALA A 152 14.67 -14.08 23.68
N THR A 153 15.73 -14.48 24.38
CA THR A 153 16.23 -15.86 24.32
C THR A 153 15.77 -16.66 25.55
N PRO A 154 15.10 -17.82 25.36
CA PRO A 154 14.76 -18.71 26.45
C PRO A 154 16.04 -19.48 26.87
N GLY A 155 16.82 -18.88 27.75
CA GLY A 155 17.97 -19.49 28.41
C GLY A 155 17.89 -19.29 29.93
N PRO A 156 18.72 -19.99 30.73
CA PRO A 156 18.67 -19.95 32.19
C PRO A 156 18.72 -18.54 32.80
N ASP A 157 19.32 -17.57 32.10
CA ASP A 157 19.50 -16.19 32.57
C ASP A 157 18.56 -15.16 31.91
N LEU A 158 17.51 -15.55 31.16
CA LEU A 158 16.56 -14.63 30.49
C LEU A 158 17.25 -13.43 29.82
N GLY A 159 17.94 -13.67 28.70
CA GLY A 159 18.72 -12.65 27.99
C GLY A 159 17.97 -11.99 26.82
N LYS A 160 18.30 -10.72 26.54
CA LYS A 160 18.01 -10.06 25.26
C LYS A 160 19.15 -10.39 24.29
N ALA A 161 18.84 -11.03 23.17
CA ALA A 161 19.78 -11.24 22.08
C ALA A 161 19.36 -10.41 20.86
N GLN A 162 20.29 -10.12 19.98
CA GLN A 162 19.95 -9.48 18.73
C GLN A 162 19.33 -10.49 17.75
N SER A 163 18.35 -10.07 16.95
CA SER A 163 17.76 -10.90 15.89
C SER A 163 18.83 -11.36 14.92
N ARG A 164 18.63 -12.57 14.38
CA ARG A 164 19.55 -13.22 13.43
C ARG A 164 19.31 -12.80 11.98
N ASP A 165 18.44 -11.81 11.75
CA ASP A 165 18.14 -11.34 10.41
C ASP A 165 19.41 -10.78 9.75
N THR A 166 19.59 -11.16 8.49
CA THR A 166 20.70 -10.71 7.63
C THR A 166 20.16 -9.83 6.53
N PHE A 167 21.02 -9.01 5.94
CA PHE A 167 20.72 -8.35 4.67
C PHE A 167 21.62 -8.91 3.57
N GLY A 168 21.18 -8.82 2.31
CA GLY A 168 22.02 -9.16 1.17
C GLY A 168 21.95 -8.10 0.08
N ILE A 169 22.86 -8.19 -0.90
CA ILE A 169 22.91 -7.26 -2.02
C ILE A 169 22.66 -8.01 -3.32
N ILE A 170 21.86 -7.42 -4.20
CA ILE A 170 21.72 -7.89 -5.59
C ILE A 170 22.29 -6.83 -6.52
N SER A 171 23.28 -7.20 -7.31
CA SER A 171 23.98 -6.31 -8.24
C SER A 171 23.92 -6.82 -9.69
N THR A 172 24.52 -6.05 -10.60
CA THR A 172 24.54 -6.30 -12.04
C THR A 172 25.56 -7.39 -12.41
N GLY A 173 26.76 -7.01 -12.83
CA GLY A 173 27.78 -7.93 -13.33
C GLY A 173 28.50 -8.69 -12.21
N LYS A 174 29.05 -9.87 -12.55
CA LYS A 174 29.80 -10.73 -11.62
C LYS A 174 30.99 -10.03 -10.93
N VAL A 175 31.58 -9.04 -11.59
CA VAL A 175 32.71 -8.25 -11.07
C VAL A 175 32.34 -7.56 -9.73
N TRP A 176 31.07 -7.19 -9.54
CA TRP A 176 30.59 -6.54 -8.32
C TRP A 176 30.43 -7.46 -7.12
N GLU A 177 30.37 -8.79 -7.32
CA GLU A 177 30.15 -9.73 -6.22
C GLU A 177 31.28 -9.66 -5.18
N ALA A 178 32.53 -9.74 -5.65
CA ALA A 178 33.71 -9.68 -4.79
C ALA A 178 33.91 -8.28 -4.19
N GLU A 179 33.71 -7.24 -5.00
CA GLU A 179 33.96 -5.85 -4.60
C GLU A 179 32.98 -5.39 -3.51
N LEU A 180 31.67 -5.61 -3.72
CA LEU A 180 30.64 -5.22 -2.75
C LEU A 180 30.71 -6.09 -1.49
N SER A 181 31.07 -7.37 -1.61
CA SER A 181 31.26 -8.23 -0.44
C SER A 181 32.40 -7.73 0.45
N LYS A 182 33.53 -7.36 -0.16
CA LYS A 182 34.68 -6.79 0.57
C LYS A 182 34.32 -5.45 1.20
N ALA A 183 33.67 -4.55 0.45
CA ALA A 183 33.27 -3.24 0.95
C ALA A 183 32.33 -3.32 2.17
N VAL A 184 31.35 -4.23 2.15
CA VAL A 184 30.47 -4.45 3.31
C VAL A 184 31.24 -5.01 4.49
N ALA A 185 32.16 -5.95 4.27
CA ALA A 185 32.98 -6.52 5.33
C ALA A 185 33.86 -5.45 6.01
N ASP A 186 34.48 -4.58 5.22
CA ASP A 186 35.28 -3.46 5.72
C ASP A 186 34.41 -2.47 6.51
N MET A 187 33.20 -2.16 6.03
CA MET A 187 32.25 -1.25 6.69
C MET A 187 31.69 -1.81 8.01
N LEU A 188 31.59 -3.14 8.13
CA LEU A 188 31.16 -3.83 9.35
C LEU A 188 32.32 -4.05 10.36
N GLY A 189 33.54 -3.60 10.05
CA GLY A 189 34.67 -3.55 10.99
C GLY A 189 35.56 -4.79 11.02
N ASN A 190 35.53 -5.66 10.00
CA ASN A 190 36.38 -6.85 9.94
C ASN A 190 37.66 -6.57 9.13
N SER A 191 38.75 -6.19 9.81
CA SER A 191 40.08 -6.14 9.21
C SER A 191 40.72 -7.55 9.22
N GLY A 192 40.29 -8.38 8.27
CA GLY A 192 40.92 -9.68 7.99
C GLY A 192 40.34 -10.88 8.77
N GLU A 193 40.15 -11.98 8.03
CA GLU A 193 40.00 -13.37 8.50
C GLU A 193 38.62 -13.95 8.88
N SER A 194 37.48 -13.27 8.74
CA SER A 194 36.20 -13.99 8.64
C SER A 194 35.21 -13.36 7.67
N THR A 195 34.82 -14.13 6.64
CA THR A 195 33.84 -13.75 5.61
C THR A 195 32.38 -13.85 6.07
N SER A 196 32.10 -14.31 7.29
CA SER A 196 30.74 -14.40 7.81
C SER A 196 30.48 -13.31 8.86
N THR A 197 30.19 -12.09 8.43
CA THR A 197 29.46 -11.18 9.31
C THR A 197 28.08 -11.80 9.52
N GLY A 198 27.70 -12.12 10.77
CA GLY A 198 26.40 -12.74 11.08
C GLY A 198 25.17 -11.90 10.69
N ARG A 199 25.38 -10.74 10.04
CA ARG A 199 24.36 -9.80 9.55
C ARG A 199 24.33 -9.64 8.03
N PHE A 200 25.26 -10.25 7.28
CA PHE A 200 25.33 -10.14 5.82
C PHE A 200 25.22 -11.52 5.18
N ALA A 201 24.22 -11.69 4.31
CA ALA A 201 23.95 -12.92 3.58
C ALA A 201 24.86 -13.09 2.34
N GLY A 202 25.46 -11.99 1.86
CA GLY A 202 26.32 -11.98 0.67
C GLY A 202 25.77 -11.12 -0.45
N VAL A 203 26.50 -11.14 -1.57
CA VAL A 203 26.13 -10.48 -2.84
C VAL A 203 25.76 -11.55 -3.85
N GLU A 204 24.68 -11.35 -4.60
CA GLU A 204 24.36 -12.12 -5.80
C GLU A 204 24.18 -11.19 -7.00
N THR A 205 24.32 -11.75 -8.20
CA THR A 205 24.39 -10.95 -9.44
C THR A 205 23.38 -11.42 -10.47
N THR A 206 22.83 -10.49 -11.26
CA THR A 206 21.95 -10.82 -12.40
C THR A 206 22.72 -11.42 -13.56
N GLY A 207 24.03 -11.16 -13.61
CA GLY A 207 24.92 -11.60 -14.68
C GLY A 207 24.85 -10.71 -15.92
N LEU A 208 24.11 -9.59 -15.86
CA LEU A 208 24.08 -8.55 -16.90
C LEU A 208 24.99 -7.40 -16.47
N THR A 209 25.73 -6.80 -17.40
CA THR A 209 26.46 -5.54 -17.17
C THR A 209 25.50 -4.36 -17.02
N ALA A 210 25.97 -3.20 -16.54
CA ALA A 210 25.12 -2.01 -16.42
C ALA A 210 24.56 -1.59 -17.79
N VAL A 211 25.37 -1.69 -18.85
CA VAL A 211 24.96 -1.37 -20.23
C VAL A 211 23.92 -2.37 -20.77
N GLU A 212 24.14 -3.68 -20.58
CA GLU A 212 23.19 -4.72 -21.03
C GLU A 212 21.86 -4.63 -20.30
N LEU A 213 21.84 -4.20 -19.04
CA LEU A 213 20.62 -4.01 -18.28
C LEU A 213 19.67 -3.01 -18.96
N HIS A 214 20.21 -1.98 -19.63
CA HIS A 214 19.43 -0.95 -20.32
C HIS A 214 18.95 -1.36 -21.72
N THR A 215 19.60 -2.33 -22.35
CA THR A 215 19.26 -2.81 -23.70
C THR A 215 18.48 -4.12 -23.69
N THR A 216 18.52 -4.86 -22.58
CA THR A 216 17.81 -6.14 -22.41
C THR A 216 16.32 -5.88 -22.14
N PRO A 217 15.41 -6.67 -22.75
CA PRO A 217 13.97 -6.56 -22.49
C PRO A 217 13.64 -6.64 -20.99
N PRO A 218 12.72 -5.81 -20.46
CA PRO A 218 12.40 -5.76 -19.03
C PRO A 218 12.00 -7.12 -18.41
N ARG A 219 11.33 -7.98 -19.19
CA ARG A 219 10.95 -9.34 -18.77
C ARG A 219 12.16 -10.22 -18.45
N GLU A 220 13.22 -10.15 -19.28
CA GLU A 220 14.45 -10.92 -19.06
C GLU A 220 15.26 -10.34 -17.90
N VAL A 221 15.32 -9.01 -17.76
CA VAL A 221 15.95 -8.35 -16.60
C VAL A 221 15.28 -8.80 -15.29
N ARG A 222 13.93 -8.83 -15.26
CA ARG A 222 13.16 -9.31 -14.10
C ARG A 222 13.43 -10.79 -13.79
N ARG A 223 13.46 -11.66 -14.81
CA ARG A 223 13.79 -13.09 -14.63
C ARG A 223 15.16 -13.27 -13.97
N ARG A 224 16.17 -12.57 -14.48
CA ARG A 224 17.55 -12.62 -13.94
C ARG A 224 17.65 -12.09 -12.50
N LEU A 225 16.86 -11.08 -12.16
CA LEU A 225 16.75 -10.56 -10.79
C LEU A 225 16.12 -11.57 -9.84
N VAL A 226 15.02 -12.21 -10.24
CA VAL A 226 14.36 -13.26 -9.43
C VAL A 226 15.33 -14.42 -9.20
N GLU A 227 16.02 -14.89 -10.24
CA GLU A 227 17.02 -15.95 -10.12
C GLU A 227 18.17 -15.58 -9.17
N ALA A 228 18.63 -14.32 -9.21
CA ALA A 228 19.66 -13.82 -8.29
C ALA A 228 19.17 -13.74 -6.84
N THR A 229 17.94 -13.27 -6.62
CA THR A 229 17.29 -13.25 -5.30
C THR A 229 17.14 -14.65 -4.74
N GLU A 230 16.68 -15.61 -5.54
CA GLU A 230 16.53 -17.00 -5.09
C GLU A 230 17.87 -17.63 -4.69
N ARG A 231 18.94 -17.37 -5.44
CA ARG A 231 20.28 -17.82 -5.08
C ARG A 231 20.73 -17.24 -3.74
N LEU A 232 20.48 -15.94 -3.52
CA LEU A 232 20.84 -15.25 -2.29
C LEU A 232 20.10 -15.86 -1.08
N LEU A 233 18.79 -16.07 -1.22
CA LEU A 233 17.96 -16.67 -0.17
C LEU A 233 18.35 -18.13 0.12
N LYS A 234 18.72 -18.92 -0.89
CA LYS A 234 19.18 -20.30 -0.73
C LYS A 234 20.57 -20.41 -0.09
N LYS A 235 21.45 -19.43 -0.33
CA LYS A 235 22.83 -19.38 0.19
C LYS A 235 22.90 -18.84 1.62
N ALA A 236 21.93 -18.01 2.03
CA ALA A 236 21.89 -17.41 3.35
C ALA A 236 21.72 -18.45 4.47
N THR A 237 22.58 -18.38 5.49
CA THR A 237 22.50 -19.25 6.68
C THR A 237 21.43 -18.80 7.68
N HIS A 238 20.96 -17.57 7.56
CA HIS A 238 19.95 -16.95 8.40
C HIS A 238 18.92 -16.21 7.53
N PRO A 239 17.70 -15.93 8.04
CA PRO A 239 16.67 -15.21 7.29
C PRO A 239 17.19 -13.88 6.75
N VAL A 240 16.87 -13.58 5.49
CA VAL A 240 17.24 -12.30 4.86
C VAL A 240 16.09 -11.32 5.06
N GLY A 241 16.24 -10.39 6.00
CA GLY A 241 15.23 -9.39 6.34
C GLY A 241 15.25 -8.14 5.45
N ALA A 242 16.34 -7.90 4.71
CA ALA A 242 16.45 -6.78 3.77
C ALA A 242 17.32 -7.15 2.56
N ILE A 243 16.97 -6.64 1.38
CA ILE A 243 17.77 -6.80 0.16
C ILE A 243 18.05 -5.42 -0.43
N CYS A 244 19.33 -5.06 -0.51
CA CYS A 244 19.78 -3.87 -1.20
C CYS A 244 19.91 -4.20 -2.69
N MET A 245 19.10 -3.59 -3.53
CA MET A 245 19.25 -3.74 -4.98
C MET A 245 20.09 -2.59 -5.55
N GLY A 246 21.13 -2.93 -6.31
CA GLY A 246 21.94 -1.95 -7.03
C GLY A 246 21.23 -1.37 -8.25
N CYS A 247 21.98 -0.77 -9.19
CA CYS A 247 21.46 -0.14 -10.40
C CYS A 247 20.48 -1.01 -11.21
N ALA A 248 20.49 -2.33 -11.03
CA ALA A 248 19.56 -3.29 -11.61
C ALA A 248 18.08 -3.10 -11.23
N ALA A 249 17.77 -2.51 -10.07
CA ALA A 249 16.39 -2.36 -9.60
C ALA A 249 15.57 -1.30 -10.34
N TYR A 250 16.23 -0.30 -10.92
CA TYR A 250 15.54 0.88 -11.45
C TYR A 250 14.61 0.56 -12.62
N LEU A 251 14.95 -0.46 -13.41
CA LEU A 251 14.11 -0.95 -14.52
C LEU A 251 13.06 -1.99 -14.09
N ALA A 252 13.28 -2.72 -13.00
CA ALA A 252 12.40 -3.80 -12.56
C ALA A 252 11.28 -3.33 -11.61
N ALA A 253 11.51 -2.26 -10.84
CA ALA A 253 10.57 -1.70 -9.88
C ALA A 253 9.52 -0.76 -10.50
N VAL A 254 9.69 -0.36 -11.77
CA VAL A 254 8.82 0.63 -12.43
C VAL A 254 7.69 -0.02 -13.26
N SER A 255 7.69 -1.33 -13.46
CA SER A 255 6.69 -1.98 -14.33
C SER A 255 5.51 -2.60 -13.57
N GLY A 256 4.35 -1.93 -13.66
CA GLY A 256 3.02 -2.56 -13.71
C GLY A 256 2.58 -3.22 -12.41
N TYR A 257 1.99 -2.44 -11.51
CA TYR A 257 1.36 -2.97 -10.30
C TYR A 257 -0.11 -3.23 -10.65
N LEU A 258 -0.78 -4.18 -9.99
CA LEU A 258 -2.07 -4.66 -10.52
C LEU A 258 -3.05 -5.05 -9.41
N ALA A 259 -4.26 -4.48 -9.49
CA ALA A 259 -5.45 -5.00 -8.82
C ALA A 259 -6.57 -5.29 -9.84
N LEU A 260 -6.90 -6.58 -10.04
CA LEU A 260 -8.04 -6.97 -10.86
C LEU A 260 -9.35 -6.80 -10.06
N LYS A 261 -10.35 -6.10 -10.62
CA LYS A 261 -11.63 -5.84 -9.93
C LYS A 261 -12.79 -6.65 -10.49
N VAL A 262 -13.36 -7.53 -9.67
CA VAL A 262 -14.57 -8.32 -9.99
C VAL A 262 -15.78 -7.71 -9.26
N LYS A 263 -16.83 -7.33 -10.00
CA LYS A 263 -17.99 -6.57 -9.46
C LYS A 263 -19.31 -7.30 -9.59
N PHE A 264 -20.19 -7.17 -8.59
CA PHE A 264 -21.56 -7.69 -8.61
C PHE A 264 -22.64 -6.68 -8.19
N ASN A 265 -23.68 -6.58 -9.04
CA ASN A 265 -25.01 -5.98 -8.87
C ASN A 265 -25.08 -4.62 -8.08
N PRO A 266 -25.23 -4.51 -6.74
CA PRO A 266 -25.12 -3.19 -6.06
C PRO A 266 -23.72 -2.58 -6.12
N GLY A 267 -22.69 -3.43 -6.18
CA GLY A 267 -21.30 -3.04 -6.37
C GLY A 267 -21.01 -2.50 -7.76
N THR A 268 -21.91 -2.71 -8.73
CA THR A 268 -21.69 -2.30 -10.11
C THR A 268 -21.93 -0.80 -10.29
N PHE A 269 -22.95 -0.20 -9.64
CA PHE A 269 -23.13 1.26 -9.61
C PHE A 269 -22.08 1.99 -8.78
N VAL A 270 -21.76 1.48 -7.58
CA VAL A 270 -20.64 2.00 -6.76
C VAL A 270 -19.34 1.90 -7.55
N GLY A 271 -19.12 0.77 -8.22
CA GLY A 271 -17.95 0.53 -9.02
C GLY A 271 -17.86 1.42 -10.25
N ALA A 272 -18.98 1.78 -10.87
CA ALA A 272 -19.01 2.75 -11.96
C ALA A 272 -18.59 4.13 -11.45
N GLN A 273 -19.17 4.58 -10.32
CA GLN A 273 -18.77 5.83 -9.67
C GLN A 273 -17.29 5.83 -9.25
N PHE A 274 -16.78 4.69 -8.80
CA PHE A 274 -15.36 4.52 -8.47
C PHE A 274 -14.47 4.74 -9.69
N TRP A 275 -14.78 4.13 -10.84
CA TRP A 275 -13.98 4.34 -12.04
C TRP A 275 -14.08 5.77 -12.58
N GLN A 276 -15.26 6.39 -12.51
CA GLN A 276 -15.44 7.79 -12.86
C GLN A 276 -14.53 8.69 -12.02
N GLN A 277 -14.50 8.46 -10.70
CA GLN A 277 -13.63 9.17 -9.78
C GLN A 277 -12.15 8.97 -10.11
N LEU A 278 -11.74 7.73 -10.44
CA LEU A 278 -10.36 7.45 -10.84
C LEU A 278 -9.98 8.14 -12.16
N CYS A 279 -10.87 8.12 -13.17
CA CYS A 279 -10.63 8.82 -14.42
C CYS A 279 -10.38 10.32 -14.17
N LEU A 280 -11.21 10.97 -13.35
CA LEU A 280 -11.01 12.36 -12.96
C LEU A 280 -9.70 12.60 -12.20
N GLU A 281 -9.34 11.69 -11.30
CA GLU A 281 -8.11 11.79 -10.50
C GLU A 281 -6.83 11.56 -11.32
N HIS A 282 -6.91 10.81 -12.42
CA HIS A 282 -5.79 10.50 -13.31
C HIS A 282 -5.78 11.38 -14.58
N GLY A 283 -6.75 12.27 -14.75
CA GLY A 283 -6.88 13.11 -15.95
C GLY A 283 -7.20 12.31 -17.21
N ILE A 284 -8.00 11.26 -17.07
CA ILE A 284 -8.46 10.40 -18.16
C ILE A 284 -9.88 10.86 -18.56
N SER A 285 -10.08 11.10 -19.84
CA SER A 285 -11.36 11.52 -20.41
C SER A 285 -12.40 10.39 -20.38
N GLN A 286 -13.66 10.73 -20.68
CA GLN A 286 -14.76 9.77 -20.71
C GLN A 286 -14.61 8.69 -21.80
N ASP A 287 -13.75 8.94 -22.79
CA ASP A 287 -13.42 8.02 -23.88
C ASP A 287 -12.13 7.21 -23.62
N GLY A 288 -11.48 7.41 -22.47
CA GLY A 288 -10.26 6.71 -22.09
C GLY A 288 -8.97 7.38 -22.58
N ASN A 289 -9.06 8.55 -23.23
CA ASN A 289 -7.87 9.29 -23.65
C ASN A 289 -7.27 10.07 -22.48
N LEU A 290 -5.95 10.19 -22.44
CA LEU A 290 -5.29 11.05 -21.47
C LEU A 290 -5.45 12.52 -21.89
N GLU A 291 -5.85 13.37 -20.95
CA GLU A 291 -5.91 14.81 -21.17
C GLU A 291 -4.48 15.40 -21.23
N ASP A 292 -4.26 16.43 -22.06
CA ASP A 292 -2.93 16.99 -22.32
C ASP A 292 -2.22 17.44 -21.03
N PHE A 293 -2.99 18.01 -20.08
CA PHE A 293 -2.47 18.47 -18.79
C PHE A 293 -2.06 17.34 -17.84
N ALA A 294 -2.39 16.08 -18.15
CA ALA A 294 -2.16 14.91 -17.30
C ALA A 294 -0.96 14.04 -17.72
N THR A 295 -0.25 14.46 -18.77
CA THR A 295 0.91 13.77 -19.34
C THR A 295 2.12 13.74 -18.40
N GLU A 296 2.30 14.79 -17.58
CA GLU A 296 3.43 14.93 -16.64
C GLU A 296 3.09 14.50 -15.20
N GLY A 297 1.96 13.84 -15.00
CA GLY A 297 1.52 13.37 -13.70
C GLY A 297 2.40 12.26 -13.15
N GLY A 298 3.04 12.49 -12.00
CA GLY A 298 3.77 11.46 -11.22
C GLY A 298 2.86 10.41 -10.56
N ASP A 299 1.72 10.11 -11.17
CA ASP A 299 0.73 9.15 -10.73
C ASP A 299 0.83 7.82 -11.51
N ARG A 300 0.57 6.73 -10.81
CA ARG A 300 0.63 5.37 -11.31
C ARG A 300 -0.71 4.92 -11.85
N LYS A 301 -0.89 5.09 -13.15
CA LYS A 301 -2.12 4.69 -13.87
C LYS A 301 -2.18 3.17 -14.10
N ASP A 302 -1.02 2.54 -14.23
CA ASP A 302 -0.82 1.10 -14.49
C ASP A 302 -1.45 0.17 -13.44
N VAL A 303 -1.65 0.68 -12.20
CA VAL A 303 -2.27 -0.06 -11.08
C VAL A 303 -3.67 -0.57 -11.40
N PHE A 304 -4.45 0.28 -12.05
CA PHE A 304 -5.88 0.06 -12.28
C PHE A 304 -6.27 0.11 -13.76
N PHE A 305 -5.43 0.68 -14.61
CA PHE A 305 -5.67 0.78 -16.04
C PHE A 305 -4.58 0.02 -16.81
N TYR A 306 -4.94 -0.55 -17.94
CA TYR A 306 -3.98 -0.92 -18.97
C TYR A 306 -4.08 0.04 -20.14
N GLN A 307 -2.98 0.21 -20.86
CA GLN A 307 -2.96 1.00 -22.08
C GLN A 307 -3.21 0.08 -23.27
N SER A 308 -4.22 0.38 -24.09
CA SER A 308 -4.46 -0.30 -25.37
C SER A 308 -3.54 0.22 -26.47
N ASP A 309 -3.50 -0.50 -27.60
CA ASP A 309 -2.65 -0.17 -28.76
C ASP A 309 -2.92 1.22 -29.34
N ASP A 310 -4.13 1.74 -29.16
CA ASP A 310 -4.55 3.08 -29.56
C ASP A 310 -4.34 4.14 -28.46
N THR A 311 -3.50 3.82 -27.47
CA THR A 311 -3.09 4.67 -26.34
C THR A 311 -4.18 5.01 -25.33
N ARG A 312 -5.38 4.40 -25.44
CA ARG A 312 -6.46 4.57 -24.46
C ARG A 312 -6.18 3.81 -23.16
N TYR A 313 -6.60 4.39 -22.05
CA TYR A 313 -6.55 3.78 -20.74
C TYR A 313 -7.86 3.04 -20.46
N ILE A 314 -7.77 1.71 -20.37
CA ILE A 314 -8.91 0.81 -20.14
C ILE A 314 -8.84 0.29 -18.69
N PRO A 315 -9.91 0.41 -17.89
CA PRO A 315 -9.97 -0.16 -16.55
C PRO A 315 -9.84 -1.68 -16.55
N ARG A 316 -9.00 -2.20 -15.65
CA ARG A 316 -8.89 -3.63 -15.36
C ARG A 316 -10.06 -4.08 -14.46
N ALA A 317 -11.24 -4.09 -15.05
CA ALA A 317 -12.50 -4.37 -14.36
C ALA A 317 -13.30 -5.43 -15.09
N ILE A 318 -13.80 -6.41 -14.34
CA ILE A 318 -14.75 -7.42 -14.77
C ILE A 318 -16.10 -7.11 -14.11
N LEU A 319 -17.12 -6.91 -14.93
CA LEU A 319 -18.46 -6.54 -14.51
C LEU A 319 -19.39 -7.73 -14.69
N LEU A 320 -19.85 -8.29 -13.58
CA LEU A 320 -20.65 -9.50 -13.57
C LEU A 320 -22.02 -9.20 -12.98
N ASP A 321 -23.07 -9.51 -13.74
CA ASP A 321 -24.43 -9.49 -13.22
C ASP A 321 -25.28 -10.56 -13.88
N LEU A 322 -26.07 -11.24 -13.07
CA LEU A 322 -27.09 -12.17 -13.55
C LEU A 322 -28.31 -11.42 -14.10
N GLU A 323 -28.45 -10.13 -13.79
CA GLU A 323 -29.52 -9.27 -14.29
C GLU A 323 -29.00 -8.19 -15.24
N PRO A 324 -29.63 -7.98 -16.41
CA PRO A 324 -29.14 -7.04 -17.43
C PRO A 324 -29.30 -5.56 -17.03
N ARG A 325 -30.18 -5.24 -16.07
CA ARG A 325 -30.59 -3.87 -15.76
C ARG A 325 -29.41 -2.95 -15.43
N VAL A 326 -28.49 -3.43 -14.60
CA VAL A 326 -27.38 -2.60 -14.09
C VAL A 326 -26.28 -2.45 -15.15
N LEU A 327 -25.95 -3.53 -15.85
CA LEU A 327 -24.92 -3.51 -16.90
C LEU A 327 -25.37 -2.69 -18.12
N ASN A 328 -26.64 -2.80 -18.52
CA ASN A 328 -27.21 -1.95 -19.58
C ASN A 328 -27.17 -0.46 -19.21
N ALA A 329 -27.38 -0.12 -17.93
CA ALA A 329 -27.29 1.27 -17.47
C ALA A 329 -25.84 1.80 -17.54
N ILE A 330 -24.83 0.97 -17.29
CA ILE A 330 -23.42 1.34 -17.47
C ILE A 330 -23.08 1.51 -18.95
N GLN A 331 -23.56 0.60 -19.80
CA GLN A 331 -23.35 0.67 -21.25
C GLN A 331 -24.07 1.86 -21.89
N ALA A 332 -25.15 2.36 -21.30
CA ALA A 332 -25.81 3.60 -21.68
C ALA A 332 -25.20 4.86 -21.05
N GLY A 333 -24.26 4.70 -20.12
CA GLY A 333 -23.65 5.81 -19.38
C GLY A 333 -22.60 6.59 -20.19
N PRO A 334 -22.16 7.75 -19.68
CA PRO A 334 -21.16 8.59 -20.35
C PRO A 334 -19.79 7.91 -20.48
N TYR A 335 -19.40 7.12 -19.47
CA TYR A 335 -18.13 6.38 -19.45
C TYR A 335 -18.27 4.96 -20.04
N ARG A 336 -19.15 4.74 -21.01
CA ARG A 336 -19.31 3.40 -21.59
C ARG A 336 -18.07 2.97 -22.39
N ASN A 337 -17.39 3.93 -23.02
CA ASN A 337 -16.29 3.68 -23.96
C ASN A 337 -14.98 3.30 -23.27
N ILE A 338 -14.85 3.52 -21.95
CA ILE A 338 -13.63 3.16 -21.22
C ILE A 338 -13.54 1.67 -20.94
N TYR A 339 -14.66 0.95 -20.84
CA TYR A 339 -14.66 -0.45 -20.42
C TYR A 339 -14.40 -1.39 -21.60
N ASN A 340 -13.65 -2.46 -21.36
CA ASN A 340 -13.52 -3.54 -22.32
C ASN A 340 -14.87 -4.28 -22.47
N PRO A 341 -15.47 -4.34 -23.67
CA PRO A 341 -16.72 -5.07 -23.91
C PRO A 341 -16.64 -6.55 -23.55
N GLU A 342 -15.46 -7.17 -23.66
CA GLU A 342 -15.23 -8.58 -23.31
C GLU A 342 -15.26 -8.85 -21.80
N ASN A 343 -15.28 -7.79 -20.97
CA ASN A 343 -15.31 -7.91 -19.51
C ASN A 343 -16.72 -7.74 -18.92
N PHE A 344 -17.74 -7.74 -19.78
CA PHE A 344 -19.15 -7.72 -19.36
C PHE A 344 -19.72 -9.13 -19.43
N PHE A 345 -20.17 -9.62 -18.29
CA PHE A 345 -20.96 -10.84 -18.20
C PHE A 345 -22.38 -10.51 -17.78
N ILE A 346 -23.32 -10.80 -18.66
CA ILE A 346 -24.76 -10.71 -18.40
C ILE A 346 -25.31 -12.14 -18.45
N GLY A 347 -25.94 -12.59 -17.38
CA GLY A 347 -26.62 -13.90 -17.35
C GLY A 347 -27.62 -14.06 -18.51
N GLN A 348 -27.65 -15.25 -19.12
CA GLN A 348 -28.59 -15.55 -20.20
C GLN A 348 -30.05 -15.43 -19.73
N GLN A 349 -30.98 -15.12 -20.66
CA GLN A 349 -32.40 -14.87 -20.35
C GLN A 349 -32.99 -15.96 -19.44
N GLY A 350 -33.32 -15.60 -18.20
CA GLY A 350 -33.98 -16.48 -17.22
C GLY A 350 -33.15 -16.86 -16.00
N ILE A 351 -31.84 -16.64 -16.00
CA ILE A 351 -30.94 -16.96 -14.87
C ILE A 351 -30.77 -15.72 -13.98
N GLY A 352 -31.81 -15.36 -13.22
CA GLY A 352 -31.76 -14.29 -12.22
C GLY A 352 -31.62 -14.86 -10.81
N ALA A 353 -30.84 -14.20 -9.93
CA ALA A 353 -30.69 -14.67 -8.55
C ALA A 353 -31.90 -14.34 -7.66
N GLY A 354 -32.78 -13.39 -8.05
CA GLY A 354 -34.05 -13.14 -7.37
C GLY A 354 -33.95 -12.83 -5.87
N ASN A 355 -32.87 -12.15 -5.43
CA ASN A 355 -32.53 -11.92 -4.02
C ASN A 355 -32.36 -13.19 -3.16
N ASN A 356 -32.07 -14.34 -3.76
CA ASN A 356 -31.78 -15.60 -3.10
C ASN A 356 -30.30 -15.97 -3.29
N TRP A 357 -29.56 -16.12 -2.19
CA TRP A 357 -28.16 -16.55 -2.21
C TRP A 357 -27.98 -17.90 -2.89
N GLY A 358 -28.88 -18.87 -2.62
CA GLY A 358 -28.77 -20.22 -3.19
C GLY A 358 -28.93 -20.24 -4.71
N ALA A 359 -29.83 -19.42 -5.25
CA ALA A 359 -30.00 -19.26 -6.69
C ALA A 359 -28.76 -18.61 -7.33
N GLY A 360 -28.19 -17.58 -6.69
CA GLY A 360 -26.95 -16.95 -7.15
C GLY A 360 -25.75 -17.90 -7.11
N TYR A 361 -25.66 -18.74 -6.09
CA TYR A 361 -24.60 -19.74 -5.93
C TYR A 361 -24.72 -20.85 -6.98
N SER A 362 -25.92 -21.44 -7.15
CA SER A 362 -26.19 -22.46 -8.18
C SER A 362 -25.96 -21.92 -9.59
N ALA A 363 -26.33 -20.65 -9.85
CA ALA A 363 -26.03 -20.00 -11.12
C ALA A 363 -24.53 -19.93 -11.37
N GLY A 364 -23.73 -19.65 -10.33
CA GLY A 364 -22.27 -19.61 -10.41
C GLY A 364 -21.63 -20.90 -10.92
N GLU A 365 -22.17 -22.06 -10.55
CA GLU A 365 -21.70 -23.36 -11.07
C GLU A 365 -21.90 -23.49 -12.59
N VAL A 366 -23.03 -22.99 -13.10
CA VAL A 366 -23.35 -23.04 -14.53
C VAL A 366 -22.48 -22.07 -15.33
N VAL A 367 -22.23 -20.87 -14.79
CA VAL A 367 -21.52 -19.80 -15.50
C VAL A 367 -20.03 -19.72 -15.19
N GLN A 368 -19.51 -20.71 -14.45
CA GLN A 368 -18.14 -20.70 -13.94
C GLN A 368 -17.11 -20.57 -15.06
N GLU A 369 -17.22 -21.38 -16.11
CA GLU A 369 -16.23 -21.43 -17.20
C GLU A 369 -16.08 -20.05 -17.85
N GLU A 370 -17.20 -19.44 -18.25
CA GLU A 370 -17.20 -18.09 -18.87
C GLU A 370 -16.58 -17.04 -17.94
N ILE A 371 -16.97 -17.02 -16.66
CA ILE A 371 -16.45 -16.06 -15.67
C ILE A 371 -14.96 -16.24 -15.44
N PHE A 372 -14.49 -17.47 -15.29
CA PHE A 372 -13.09 -17.73 -15.04
C PHE A 372 -12.22 -17.48 -16.26
N ASP A 373 -12.71 -17.75 -17.48
CA ASP A 373 -11.99 -17.40 -18.71
C ASP A 373 -11.75 -15.88 -18.81
N MET A 374 -12.73 -15.06 -18.40
CA MET A 374 -12.54 -13.61 -18.29
C MET A 374 -11.50 -13.23 -17.23
N ILE A 375 -11.54 -13.88 -16.06
CA ILE A 375 -10.59 -13.63 -14.96
C ILE A 375 -9.17 -14.01 -15.37
N ASP A 376 -8.99 -15.18 -15.98
CA ASP A 376 -7.69 -15.67 -16.42
C ASP A 376 -7.12 -14.80 -17.52
N ARG A 377 -7.93 -14.42 -18.53
CA ARG A 377 -7.48 -13.50 -19.60
C ARG A 377 -6.94 -12.20 -19.04
N GLU A 378 -7.63 -11.61 -18.08
CA GLU A 378 -7.16 -10.39 -17.44
C GLU A 378 -5.99 -10.61 -16.48
N ALA A 379 -5.92 -11.77 -15.80
CA ALA A 379 -4.81 -12.15 -14.94
C ALA A 379 -3.52 -12.51 -15.72
N ASP A 380 -3.65 -13.00 -16.95
CA ASP A 380 -2.55 -13.29 -17.88
C ASP A 380 -2.11 -12.03 -18.63
N GLY A 381 -3.04 -11.09 -18.89
CA GLY A 381 -2.77 -9.77 -19.50
C GLY A 381 -2.03 -8.79 -18.60
N SER A 382 -1.29 -9.30 -17.63
CA SER A 382 -0.94 -8.63 -16.40
C SER A 382 0.46 -9.03 -15.95
N ASP A 383 1.39 -8.07 -15.97
CA ASP A 383 2.81 -8.38 -15.78
C ASP A 383 3.16 -8.82 -14.35
N SER A 384 2.39 -8.38 -13.34
CA SER A 384 2.54 -8.81 -11.94
C SER A 384 1.27 -8.60 -11.13
N LEU A 385 0.41 -9.62 -11.10
CA LEU A 385 -0.81 -9.63 -10.29
C LEU A 385 -0.52 -9.63 -8.79
N GLU A 386 -0.96 -8.58 -8.09
CA GLU A 386 -0.86 -8.48 -6.64
C GLU A 386 -2.04 -9.16 -5.95
N GLY A 387 -3.26 -8.88 -6.43
CA GLY A 387 -4.48 -9.44 -5.86
C GLY A 387 -5.75 -9.03 -6.58
N PHE A 388 -6.87 -9.47 -6.02
CA PHE A 388 -8.21 -9.24 -6.49
C PHE A 388 -8.97 -8.34 -5.52
N MET A 389 -9.66 -7.34 -6.07
CA MET A 389 -10.55 -6.46 -5.33
C MET A 389 -12.01 -6.74 -5.68
N PHE A 390 -12.74 -7.35 -4.77
CA PHE A 390 -14.17 -7.63 -4.95
C PHE A 390 -15.02 -6.46 -4.48
N LEU A 391 -15.99 -6.06 -5.28
CA LEU A 391 -16.99 -5.07 -4.87
C LEU A 391 -18.38 -5.68 -5.02
N HIS A 392 -19.03 -5.96 -3.89
CA HIS A 392 -20.28 -6.71 -3.86
C HIS A 392 -21.13 -6.32 -2.65
N SER A 393 -22.41 -6.70 -2.68
CA SER A 393 -23.29 -6.61 -1.52
C SER A 393 -23.51 -8.00 -0.94
N ILE A 394 -23.52 -8.09 0.39
CA ILE A 394 -23.76 -9.35 1.11
C ILE A 394 -25.26 -9.69 1.23
N ALA A 395 -26.15 -8.76 0.87
CA ALA A 395 -27.60 -8.91 1.07
C ALA A 395 -28.37 -9.30 -0.21
N GLY A 396 -27.85 -8.97 -1.39
CA GLY A 396 -28.50 -9.27 -2.68
C GLY A 396 -28.19 -10.68 -3.18
N GLY A 397 -29.01 -11.23 -4.08
CA GLY A 397 -28.85 -12.62 -4.56
C GLY A 397 -27.55 -12.84 -5.36
N THR A 398 -27.27 -12.00 -6.35
CA THR A 398 -26.06 -12.10 -7.18
C THR A 398 -24.81 -11.77 -6.38
N GLY A 399 -24.77 -10.62 -5.72
CA GLY A 399 -23.58 -10.18 -4.98
C GLY A 399 -23.21 -11.07 -3.80
N SER A 400 -24.20 -11.68 -3.14
CA SER A 400 -23.96 -12.60 -2.03
C SER A 400 -23.71 -14.02 -2.53
N GLY A 401 -24.59 -14.58 -3.36
CA GLY A 401 -24.54 -15.97 -3.84
C GLY A 401 -23.41 -16.21 -4.84
N LEU A 402 -23.48 -15.56 -6.01
CA LEU A 402 -22.45 -15.68 -7.06
C LEU A 402 -21.09 -15.17 -6.55
N GLY A 403 -21.10 -14.09 -5.76
CA GLY A 403 -19.90 -13.58 -5.11
C GLY A 403 -19.26 -14.59 -4.14
N SER A 404 -20.06 -15.31 -3.35
CA SER A 404 -19.56 -16.38 -2.46
C SER A 404 -18.94 -17.53 -3.24
N PHE A 405 -19.62 -17.98 -4.30
CA PHE A 405 -19.11 -19.04 -5.17
C PHE A 405 -17.75 -18.69 -5.77
N ILE A 406 -17.62 -17.47 -6.31
CA ILE A 406 -16.37 -17.02 -6.93
C ILE A 406 -15.28 -16.85 -5.89
N LEU A 407 -15.57 -16.33 -4.69
CA LEU A 407 -14.59 -16.22 -3.61
C LEU A 407 -13.99 -17.58 -3.23
N GLU A 408 -14.79 -18.64 -3.14
CA GLU A 408 -14.32 -20.00 -2.87
C GLU A 408 -13.37 -20.49 -3.98
N ARG A 409 -13.81 -20.42 -5.24
CA ARG A 409 -13.03 -20.92 -6.37
C ARG A 409 -11.77 -20.09 -6.65
N MET A 410 -11.78 -18.80 -6.32
CA MET A 410 -10.63 -17.92 -6.45
C MET A 410 -9.54 -18.26 -5.42
N ASN A 411 -9.94 -18.63 -4.21
CA ASN A 411 -8.99 -19.09 -3.19
C ASN A 411 -8.28 -20.39 -3.63
N ASP A 412 -9.00 -21.30 -4.27
CA ASP A 412 -8.43 -22.54 -4.83
C ASP A 412 -7.54 -22.29 -6.05
N ARG A 413 -7.96 -21.40 -6.96
CA ARG A 413 -7.27 -21.14 -8.24
C ARG A 413 -6.06 -20.20 -8.09
N PHE A 414 -6.15 -19.21 -7.21
CA PHE A 414 -5.12 -18.20 -6.98
C PHE A 414 -4.70 -18.11 -5.49
N PRO A 415 -4.22 -19.21 -4.86
CA PRO A 415 -3.98 -19.28 -3.42
C PRO A 415 -2.86 -18.37 -2.89
N LYS A 416 -2.03 -17.81 -3.79
CA LYS A 416 -0.92 -16.91 -3.44
C LYS A 416 -1.26 -15.42 -3.67
N LYS A 417 -2.48 -15.12 -4.13
CA LYS A 417 -2.91 -13.77 -4.47
C LYS A 417 -3.84 -13.26 -3.39
N LEU A 418 -3.70 -11.98 -3.05
CA LEU A 418 -4.53 -11.37 -2.03
C LEU A 418 -5.96 -11.17 -2.52
N ILE A 419 -6.94 -11.44 -1.67
CA ILE A 419 -8.36 -11.18 -1.91
C ILE A 419 -8.82 -10.12 -0.93
N GLN A 420 -9.01 -8.89 -1.42
CA GLN A 420 -9.62 -7.81 -0.66
C GLN A 420 -11.06 -7.59 -1.13
N THR A 421 -12.01 -7.48 -0.21
CA THR A 421 -13.40 -7.18 -0.54
C THR A 421 -13.83 -5.82 0.01
N TYR A 422 -14.64 -5.11 -0.76
CA TYR A 422 -15.44 -3.98 -0.34
C TYR A 422 -16.89 -4.48 -0.27
N SER A 423 -17.30 -4.87 0.93
CA SER A 423 -18.57 -5.56 1.15
C SER A 423 -19.59 -4.58 1.69
N VAL A 424 -20.68 -4.39 0.94
CA VAL A 424 -21.79 -3.52 1.35
C VAL A 424 -22.78 -4.31 2.19
N PHE A 425 -22.85 -3.95 3.47
CA PHE A 425 -23.75 -4.50 4.48
C PHE A 425 -25.13 -3.82 4.38
N PRO A 426 -26.22 -4.60 4.50
CA PRO A 426 -27.56 -4.05 4.46
C PRO A 426 -27.85 -3.19 5.69
N ASP A 427 -28.78 -2.25 5.56
CA ASP A 427 -29.31 -1.56 6.72
C ASP A 427 -30.11 -2.53 7.58
N THR A 428 -29.60 -2.79 8.79
CA THR A 428 -30.25 -3.68 9.75
C THR A 428 -31.55 -3.14 10.36
N GLN A 429 -31.88 -1.86 10.16
CA GLN A 429 -33.06 -1.20 10.74
C GLN A 429 -34.21 -1.05 9.73
N SER A 430 -33.90 -0.79 8.46
CA SER A 430 -34.88 -0.56 7.39
C SER A 430 -34.53 -1.35 6.12
N ALA A 431 -34.49 -2.68 6.23
CA ALA A 431 -34.28 -3.54 5.07
C ALA A 431 -35.60 -3.81 4.32
N ASP A 432 -35.66 -3.42 3.04
CA ASP A 432 -36.82 -3.68 2.16
C ASP A 432 -37.02 -5.17 1.86
N VAL A 433 -35.95 -5.97 1.93
CA VAL A 433 -35.95 -7.39 1.61
C VAL A 433 -35.84 -8.24 2.88
N VAL A 434 -36.85 -9.07 3.12
CA VAL A 434 -37.00 -9.87 4.35
C VAL A 434 -35.98 -11.02 4.47
N VAL A 435 -35.41 -11.49 3.37
CA VAL A 435 -34.45 -12.60 3.34
C VAL A 435 -32.99 -12.18 3.52
N ASN A 436 -32.71 -10.86 3.64
CA ASN A 436 -31.36 -10.32 3.80
C ASN A 436 -30.52 -11.00 4.90
N PRO A 437 -31.06 -11.35 6.08
CA PRO A 437 -30.26 -12.02 7.10
C PRO A 437 -29.77 -13.42 6.70
N TYR A 438 -30.52 -14.16 5.87
CA TYR A 438 -30.08 -15.45 5.34
C TYR A 438 -28.92 -15.27 4.36
N ASN A 439 -29.07 -14.39 3.37
CA ASN A 439 -28.02 -14.06 2.39
C ASN A 439 -26.74 -13.56 3.07
N SER A 440 -26.90 -12.64 4.03
CA SER A 440 -25.78 -12.04 4.74
C SER A 440 -25.01 -13.07 5.57
N LEU A 441 -25.70 -14.00 6.24
CA LEU A 441 -25.05 -15.03 7.04
C LEU A 441 -24.20 -15.97 6.18
N LEU A 442 -24.76 -16.43 5.05
CA LEU A 442 -24.07 -17.34 4.13
C LEU A 442 -22.86 -16.66 3.48
N ALA A 443 -23.00 -15.41 3.04
CA ALA A 443 -21.87 -14.63 2.52
C ALA A 443 -20.79 -14.36 3.58
N MET A 444 -21.19 -14.08 4.82
CA MET A 444 -20.25 -13.85 5.93
C MET A 444 -19.36 -15.07 6.21
N ARG A 445 -19.89 -16.29 6.10
CA ARG A 445 -19.07 -17.52 6.22
C ARG A 445 -17.91 -17.51 5.21
N ARG A 446 -18.20 -17.21 3.94
CA ARG A 446 -17.19 -17.22 2.87
C ARG A 446 -16.23 -16.05 2.94
N LEU A 447 -16.72 -14.86 3.32
CA LEU A 447 -15.85 -13.73 3.61
C LEU A 447 -14.85 -14.05 4.73
N THR A 448 -15.30 -14.76 5.77
CA THR A 448 -14.43 -15.13 6.91
C THR A 448 -13.38 -16.19 6.54
N GLN A 449 -13.67 -17.06 5.57
CA GLN A 449 -12.79 -18.20 5.23
C GLN A 449 -11.88 -17.94 4.03
N ASN A 450 -12.33 -17.14 3.06
CA ASN A 450 -11.71 -17.04 1.73
C ASN A 450 -11.22 -15.63 1.38
N ALA A 451 -11.43 -14.61 2.23
CA ALA A 451 -10.90 -13.26 2.00
C ALA A 451 -9.78 -12.94 2.97
N ASP A 452 -8.74 -12.25 2.49
CA ASP A 452 -7.62 -11.77 3.32
C ASP A 452 -7.96 -10.47 4.04
N SER A 453 -8.85 -9.65 3.47
CA SER A 453 -9.26 -8.36 4.02
C SER A 453 -10.67 -8.00 3.59
N VAL A 454 -11.54 -7.65 4.53
CA VAL A 454 -12.91 -7.22 4.25
C VAL A 454 -13.11 -5.79 4.74
N VAL A 455 -13.26 -4.85 3.81
CA VAL A 455 -13.63 -3.47 4.12
C VAL A 455 -15.14 -3.39 4.26
N VAL A 456 -15.61 -3.15 5.49
CA VAL A 456 -17.03 -3.12 5.84
C VAL A 456 -17.61 -1.75 5.50
N LEU A 457 -18.66 -1.75 4.68
CA LEU A 457 -19.43 -0.57 4.29
C LEU A 457 -20.90 -0.77 4.68
N ASP A 458 -21.38 -0.08 5.71
CA ASP A 458 -22.74 -0.25 6.23
C ASP A 458 -23.68 0.82 5.66
N ASN A 459 -24.69 0.39 4.89
CA ASN A 459 -25.67 1.30 4.30
C ASN A 459 -26.42 2.15 5.34
N GLY A 460 -26.71 1.61 6.54
CA GLY A 460 -27.38 2.39 7.58
C GLY A 460 -26.51 3.53 8.10
N ALA A 461 -25.21 3.27 8.30
CA ALA A 461 -24.26 4.29 8.73
C ALA A 461 -23.97 5.31 7.62
N LEU A 462 -23.82 4.86 6.38
CA LEU A 462 -23.59 5.71 5.22
C LEU A 462 -24.77 6.66 4.99
N SER A 463 -26.01 6.14 4.96
CA SER A 463 -27.22 6.96 4.81
C SER A 463 -27.33 8.01 5.91
N ARG A 464 -27.07 7.64 7.17
CA ARG A 464 -27.03 8.59 8.29
C ARG A 464 -25.96 9.68 8.10
N ILE A 465 -24.75 9.34 7.65
CA ILE A 465 -23.69 10.32 7.41
C ILE A 465 -24.09 11.29 6.30
N VAL A 466 -24.65 10.78 5.20
CA VAL A 466 -25.11 11.59 4.07
C VAL A 466 -26.25 12.52 4.50
N ALA A 467 -27.25 12.00 5.21
CA ALA A 467 -28.37 12.78 5.74
C ALA A 467 -27.89 13.92 6.67
N ASP A 468 -27.01 13.59 7.63
CA ASP A 468 -26.45 14.56 8.59
C ASP A 468 -25.58 15.64 7.93
N ARG A 469 -24.83 15.28 6.88
CA ARG A 469 -23.82 16.16 6.25
C ARG A 469 -24.39 17.00 5.12
N LEU A 470 -25.30 16.44 4.33
CA LEU A 470 -25.98 17.14 3.24
C LEU A 470 -27.27 17.83 3.69
N HIS A 471 -27.70 17.64 4.94
CA HIS A 471 -28.95 18.18 5.49
C HIS A 471 -30.18 17.74 4.67
N VAL A 472 -30.20 16.47 4.26
CA VAL A 472 -31.30 15.84 3.50
C VAL A 472 -32.01 14.84 4.42
N GLN A 473 -33.34 14.76 4.36
CA GLN A 473 -34.11 13.80 5.18
C GLN A 473 -33.97 12.36 4.70
N GLU A 474 -34.01 12.13 3.39
CA GLU A 474 -33.83 10.80 2.77
C GLU A 474 -32.71 10.87 1.71
N PRO A 475 -31.53 10.28 1.99
CA PRO A 475 -30.42 10.28 1.03
C PRO A 475 -30.69 9.31 -0.11
N SER A 476 -30.34 9.69 -1.34
CA SER A 476 -30.45 8.80 -2.50
C SER A 476 -29.29 7.78 -2.54
N PHE A 477 -29.52 6.62 -3.14
CA PHE A 477 -28.45 5.64 -3.36
C PHE A 477 -27.28 6.22 -4.15
N GLN A 478 -27.50 7.18 -5.05
CA GLN A 478 -26.43 7.86 -5.78
C GLN A 478 -25.50 8.63 -4.83
N GLN A 479 -26.05 9.36 -3.86
CA GLN A 479 -25.27 10.12 -2.87
C GLN A 479 -24.49 9.18 -1.94
N THR A 480 -25.10 8.08 -1.51
CA THR A 480 -24.40 7.04 -0.73
C THR A 480 -23.28 6.39 -1.53
N ASN A 481 -23.51 6.10 -2.81
CA ASN A 481 -22.50 5.51 -3.70
C ASN A 481 -21.33 6.46 -3.97
N GLN A 482 -21.57 7.78 -4.03
CA GLN A 482 -20.50 8.78 -4.11
C GLN A 482 -19.59 8.72 -2.88
N LEU A 483 -20.16 8.66 -1.67
CA LEU A 483 -19.37 8.52 -0.44
C LEU A 483 -18.52 7.25 -0.44
N VAL A 484 -19.11 6.12 -0.86
CA VAL A 484 -18.38 4.85 -0.97
C VAL A 484 -17.25 4.95 -2.01
N SER A 485 -17.53 5.54 -3.18
CA SER A 485 -16.53 5.78 -4.22
C SER A 485 -15.35 6.60 -3.70
N THR A 486 -15.61 7.70 -2.98
CA THR A 486 -14.55 8.52 -2.34
C THR A 486 -13.71 7.71 -1.36
N VAL A 487 -14.34 6.85 -0.55
CA VAL A 487 -13.62 5.99 0.43
C VAL A 487 -12.75 4.96 -0.28
N MET A 488 -13.27 4.32 -1.32
CA MET A 488 -12.51 3.36 -2.13
C MET A 488 -11.35 4.03 -2.89
N SER A 489 -11.56 5.25 -3.39
CA SER A 489 -10.49 6.04 -4.00
C SER A 489 -9.41 6.40 -2.96
N ALA A 490 -9.83 6.82 -1.77
CA ALA A 490 -8.94 7.19 -0.68
C ALA A 490 -8.14 6.01 -0.13
N SER A 491 -8.74 4.82 -0.01
CA SER A 491 -8.05 3.60 0.46
C SER A 491 -6.99 3.12 -0.52
N THR A 492 -7.18 3.37 -1.81
CA THR A 492 -6.26 2.98 -2.89
C THR A 492 -5.30 4.09 -3.31
N THR A 493 -5.29 5.23 -2.60
CA THR A 493 -4.45 6.38 -2.98
C THR A 493 -2.97 6.07 -2.84
N THR A 494 -2.55 5.32 -1.82
CA THR A 494 -1.13 4.95 -1.62
C THR A 494 -0.59 4.04 -2.73
N LEU A 495 -1.47 3.28 -3.39
CA LEU A 495 -1.12 2.45 -4.54
C LEU A 495 -0.95 3.31 -5.81
N ARG A 496 -1.83 4.30 -6.00
CA ARG A 496 -1.90 5.14 -7.21
C ARG A 496 -0.94 6.32 -7.20
N TYR A 497 -0.62 6.85 -6.02
CA TYR A 497 0.33 7.94 -5.84
C TYR A 497 1.45 7.42 -4.95
N PRO A 498 2.60 7.04 -5.54
CA PRO A 498 3.66 6.36 -4.82
C PRO A 498 4.20 7.28 -3.71
N GLY A 499 4.13 6.78 -2.48
CA GLY A 499 4.69 7.40 -1.29
C GLY A 499 5.92 6.64 -0.79
N TYR A 500 6.36 6.93 0.43
CA TYR A 500 7.48 6.21 1.05
C TYR A 500 7.04 4.91 1.75
N MET A 501 5.78 4.81 2.20
CA MET A 501 5.25 3.67 2.96
C MET A 501 3.91 3.17 2.40
N HIS A 502 3.68 1.86 2.47
CA HIS A 502 2.44 1.18 2.07
C HIS A 502 2.04 1.39 0.60
N ASN A 503 3.01 1.23 -0.30
CA ASN A 503 2.83 1.34 -1.74
C ASN A 503 2.25 0.07 -2.38
N ASP A 504 2.05 -0.97 -1.58
CA ASP A 504 1.56 -2.28 -1.94
C ASP A 504 0.40 -2.68 -1.01
N LEU A 505 -0.56 -3.43 -1.56
CA LEU A 505 -1.70 -3.99 -0.83
C LEU A 505 -1.25 -4.96 0.25
N VAL A 506 -0.17 -5.73 0.01
CA VAL A 506 0.43 -6.62 1.01
C VAL A 506 0.85 -5.82 2.25
N GLY A 507 1.61 -4.74 2.08
CA GLY A 507 2.01 -3.85 3.16
C GLY A 507 0.83 -3.24 3.91
N ILE A 508 -0.22 -2.79 3.19
CA ILE A 508 -1.44 -2.25 3.82
C ILE A 508 -2.13 -3.30 4.69
N ILE A 509 -2.36 -4.51 4.16
CA ILE A 509 -3.06 -5.58 4.86
C ILE A 509 -2.25 -6.07 6.07
N ALA A 510 -0.94 -6.31 5.89
CA ALA A 510 -0.05 -6.76 6.96
C ALA A 510 0.01 -5.77 8.13
N SER A 511 -0.12 -4.46 7.87
CA SER A 511 -0.16 -3.45 8.91
C SER A 511 -1.44 -3.43 9.75
N LEU A 512 -2.56 -3.88 9.13
CA LEU A 512 -3.90 -3.77 9.69
C LEU A 512 -4.39 -5.08 10.33
N ILE A 513 -3.91 -6.22 9.85
CA ILE A 513 -4.46 -7.54 10.18
C ILE A 513 -3.34 -8.39 10.79
N PRO A 514 -3.13 -8.32 12.12
CA PRO A 514 -2.12 -9.14 12.79
C PRO A 514 -2.57 -10.60 12.94
N THR A 515 -3.88 -10.85 12.98
CA THR A 515 -4.48 -12.19 13.07
C THR A 515 -5.36 -12.45 11.84
N PRO A 516 -5.10 -13.52 11.06
CA PRO A 516 -5.81 -13.77 9.80
C PRO A 516 -7.33 -13.88 9.93
N ARG A 517 -7.86 -14.34 11.07
CA ARG A 517 -9.31 -14.44 11.31
C ARG A 517 -9.97 -13.08 11.57
N SER A 518 -9.23 -12.10 12.08
CA SER A 518 -9.76 -10.78 12.45
C SER A 518 -9.48 -9.75 11.35
N HIS A 519 -9.98 -9.99 10.14
CA HIS A 519 -9.65 -9.18 8.95
C HIS A 519 -10.74 -8.18 8.50
N PHE A 520 -11.75 -7.94 9.34
CA PHE A 520 -12.82 -6.97 9.03
C PHE A 520 -12.43 -5.56 9.45
N LEU A 521 -12.31 -4.68 8.46
CA LEU A 521 -11.85 -3.30 8.62
C LEU A 521 -13.03 -2.33 8.62
N ILE A 522 -13.04 -1.42 9.59
CA ILE A 522 -13.99 -0.32 9.70
C ILE A 522 -13.37 0.93 9.08
N THR A 523 -14.17 1.64 8.28
CA THR A 523 -13.77 2.87 7.60
C THR A 523 -14.31 4.11 8.31
N SER A 524 -13.56 5.21 8.23
CA SER A 524 -14.04 6.55 8.60
C SER A 524 -13.38 7.59 7.71
N TYR A 525 -14.14 8.61 7.27
CA TYR A 525 -13.63 9.62 6.33
C TYR A 525 -13.93 11.03 6.81
N THR A 526 -13.01 11.96 6.56
CA THR A 526 -13.21 13.38 6.87
C THR A 526 -12.31 14.28 6.02
N PRO A 527 -12.75 15.49 5.64
CA PRO A 527 -14.13 15.99 5.71
C PRO A 527 -15.01 15.37 4.61
N PHE A 528 -16.28 15.11 4.93
CA PHE A 528 -17.30 14.91 3.92
C PHE A 528 -18.13 16.19 3.79
N THR A 529 -18.07 16.82 2.63
CA THR A 529 -18.89 17.98 2.26
C THR A 529 -19.49 17.68 0.90
N GLY A 530 -20.79 17.92 0.73
CA GLY A 530 -21.37 17.90 -0.61
C GLY A 530 -20.94 19.12 -1.42
N ASP A 531 -21.03 18.98 -2.74
CA ASP A 531 -20.68 20.00 -3.73
C ASP A 531 -21.46 21.32 -3.53
N ASN A 532 -22.61 21.29 -2.84
CA ASN A 532 -23.43 22.48 -2.58
C ASN A 532 -23.02 23.31 -1.34
N ILE A 533 -22.02 22.88 -0.56
CA ILE A 533 -21.62 23.55 0.70
C ILE A 533 -20.27 24.28 0.52
N GLU A 534 -20.06 24.90 -0.64
CA GLU A 534 -18.82 25.64 -0.94
C GLU A 534 -18.74 27.01 -0.27
N GLN A 535 -19.87 27.64 0.08
CA GLN A 535 -19.85 29.05 0.51
C GLN A 535 -19.61 29.29 2.01
N ALA A 536 -19.75 28.27 2.88
CA ALA A 536 -19.78 28.48 4.34
C ALA A 536 -18.57 27.95 5.14
N LYS A 537 -17.62 27.21 4.53
CA LYS A 537 -16.52 26.53 5.25
C LYS A 537 -15.11 26.92 4.84
N THR A 538 -14.94 27.83 3.89
CA THR A 538 -13.65 28.39 3.45
C THR A 538 -12.88 29.16 4.53
N VAL A 539 -13.47 29.40 5.72
CA VAL A 539 -12.90 30.24 6.78
C VAL A 539 -12.03 29.48 7.79
N ARG A 540 -12.08 28.14 7.88
CA ARG A 540 -11.28 27.37 8.88
C ARG A 540 -10.18 26.54 8.25
N LYS A 541 -8.92 26.91 8.52
CA LYS A 541 -7.72 26.09 8.24
C LYS A 541 -7.85 24.75 9.00
N THR A 542 -8.23 23.68 8.30
CA THR A 542 -8.32 22.34 8.88
C THR A 542 -6.90 21.80 9.06
N THR A 543 -6.50 21.51 10.30
CA THR A 543 -5.16 20.96 10.61
C THR A 543 -5.15 19.44 10.55
N VAL A 544 -3.98 18.82 10.38
CA VAL A 544 -3.80 17.35 10.44
C VAL A 544 -4.36 16.78 11.74
N LEU A 545 -4.12 17.45 12.86
CA LEU A 545 -4.65 17.05 14.17
C LEU A 545 -6.18 17.05 14.21
N ASP A 546 -6.83 18.04 13.57
CA ASP A 546 -8.29 18.08 13.52
C ASP A 546 -8.85 16.94 12.66
N VAL A 547 -8.19 16.60 11.55
CA VAL A 547 -8.53 15.45 10.70
C VAL A 547 -8.42 14.17 11.51
N MET A 548 -7.25 13.87 12.10
CA MET A 548 -7.03 12.64 12.87
C MET A 548 -7.98 12.53 14.07
N ARG A 549 -8.29 13.65 14.77
CA ARG A 549 -9.27 13.65 15.86
C ARG A 549 -10.67 13.35 15.35
N ARG A 550 -11.08 13.92 14.22
CA ARG A 550 -12.39 13.68 13.61
C ARG A 550 -12.51 12.24 13.12
N LEU A 551 -11.45 11.63 12.59
CA LEU A 551 -11.45 10.23 12.16
C LEU A 551 -11.80 9.26 13.29
N LEU A 552 -11.33 9.52 14.51
CA LEU A 552 -11.63 8.71 15.69
C LEU A 552 -13.07 8.90 16.23
N GLN A 553 -13.77 9.96 15.83
CA GLN A 553 -15.11 10.25 16.33
C GLN A 553 -16.15 9.23 15.80
N PRO A 554 -17.02 8.68 16.66
CA PRO A 554 -18.06 7.74 16.25
C PRO A 554 -18.98 8.27 15.13
N LYS A 555 -19.19 9.59 15.06
CA LYS A 555 -20.04 10.22 14.04
C LYS A 555 -19.50 10.08 12.61
N ASN A 556 -18.18 9.89 12.44
CA ASN A 556 -17.57 9.76 11.11
C ASN A 556 -17.30 8.29 10.73
N ARG A 557 -17.69 7.32 11.59
CA ARG A 557 -17.56 5.89 11.30
C ARG A 557 -18.67 5.45 10.35
N MET A 558 -18.26 4.76 9.29
CA MET A 558 -19.15 4.26 8.24
C MET A 558 -19.75 2.89 8.55
N VAL A 559 -19.71 2.49 9.83
CA VAL A 559 -20.26 1.23 10.32
C VAL A 559 -21.03 1.48 11.61
N SER A 560 -22.26 0.94 11.70
CA SER A 560 -23.17 1.10 12.85
C SER A 560 -22.79 0.16 14.00
N ILE A 561 -21.65 0.43 14.62
CA ILE A 561 -21.13 -0.29 15.79
C ILE A 561 -21.51 0.42 17.09
N ASN A 562 -21.84 -0.36 18.11
CA ASN A 562 -22.04 0.12 19.48
C ASN A 562 -20.85 -0.37 20.33
N PRO A 563 -19.76 0.41 20.45
CA PRO A 563 -18.60 -0.03 21.21
C PRO A 563 -18.97 -0.23 22.69
N SER A 564 -18.61 -1.39 23.24
CA SER A 564 -18.65 -1.62 24.68
C SER A 564 -17.47 -0.89 25.35
N LYS A 565 -17.43 -0.86 26.68
CA LYS A 565 -16.26 -0.34 27.41
C LYS A 565 -14.99 -1.17 27.20
N SER A 566 -15.15 -2.46 26.83
CA SER A 566 -14.05 -3.38 26.55
C SER A 566 -13.58 -3.33 25.09
N SER A 567 -14.38 -2.75 24.19
CA SER A 567 -14.01 -2.67 22.77
C SER A 567 -12.73 -1.87 22.57
N CYS A 568 -11.82 -2.43 21.78
CA CYS A 568 -10.51 -1.88 21.53
C CYS A 568 -10.12 -1.93 20.04
N TYR A 569 -9.16 -1.09 19.67
CA TYR A 569 -8.50 -1.07 18.38
C TYR A 569 -7.37 -2.10 18.38
N ILE A 570 -7.41 -3.00 17.40
CA ILE A 570 -6.28 -3.90 17.09
C ILE A 570 -5.22 -3.09 16.34
N SER A 571 -5.62 -2.35 15.32
CA SER A 571 -4.74 -1.55 14.47
C SER A 571 -5.49 -0.38 13.83
N ILE A 572 -4.76 0.67 13.47
CA ILE A 572 -5.29 1.83 12.76
C ILE A 572 -4.28 2.29 11.70
N LEU A 573 -4.74 2.44 10.46
CA LEU A 573 -4.03 3.11 9.37
C LEU A 573 -4.80 4.38 8.98
N ASN A 574 -4.15 5.54 9.13
CA ASN A 574 -4.69 6.81 8.66
C ASN A 574 -4.00 7.20 7.36
N ILE A 575 -4.75 7.26 6.27
CA ILE A 575 -4.29 7.80 4.99
C ILE A 575 -4.68 9.28 4.96
N ILE A 576 -3.69 10.16 5.13
CA ILE A 576 -3.87 11.61 5.11
C ILE A 576 -3.48 12.13 3.74
N GLN A 577 -4.43 12.76 3.08
CA GLN A 577 -4.29 13.29 1.72
C GLN A 577 -4.20 14.81 1.74
N GLY A 578 -3.19 15.36 1.06
CA GLY A 578 -3.03 16.81 0.85
C GLY A 578 -1.73 17.37 1.41
N GLU A 579 -1.66 18.68 1.55
CA GLU A 579 -0.47 19.36 2.06
C GLU A 579 -0.36 19.21 3.58
N ALA A 580 0.37 18.21 4.03
CA ALA A 580 0.65 17.96 5.44
C ALA A 580 2.17 17.85 5.68
N ASP A 581 2.67 18.58 6.67
CA ASP A 581 4.05 18.46 7.14
C ASP A 581 4.19 17.16 7.98
N PRO A 582 5.16 16.27 7.68
CA PRO A 582 5.42 15.07 8.49
C PRO A 582 5.62 15.37 9.98
N THR A 583 6.18 16.53 10.32
CA THR A 583 6.38 16.98 11.71
C THR A 583 5.05 17.19 12.43
N ASP A 584 4.06 17.75 11.74
CA ASP A 584 2.72 17.99 12.30
C ASP A 584 1.96 16.67 12.47
N VAL A 585 2.20 15.70 11.59
CA VAL A 585 1.66 14.34 11.71
C VAL A 585 2.22 13.65 12.96
N HIS A 586 3.53 13.70 13.16
CA HIS A 586 4.17 13.12 14.34
C HIS A 586 3.66 13.78 15.64
N LYS A 587 3.59 15.11 15.68
CA LYS A 587 2.99 15.85 16.82
C LYS A 587 1.53 15.47 17.06
N SER A 588 0.76 15.28 16.00
CA SER A 588 -0.66 14.90 16.10
C SER A 588 -0.82 13.49 16.66
N LEU A 589 0.03 12.56 16.21
CA LEU A 589 0.07 11.19 16.70
C LEU A 589 0.43 11.12 18.19
N LEU A 590 1.44 11.86 18.62
CA LEU A 590 1.82 11.95 20.04
C LEU A 590 0.65 12.46 20.90
N ARG A 591 -0.03 13.52 20.47
CA ARG A 591 -1.20 14.08 21.18
C ARG A 591 -2.36 13.09 21.29
N ILE A 592 -2.59 12.27 20.26
CA ILE A 592 -3.63 11.23 20.29
C ILE A 592 -3.29 10.14 21.31
N ARG A 593 -2.01 9.74 21.37
CA ARG A 593 -1.50 8.77 22.35
C ARG A 593 -1.56 9.30 23.78
N GLU A 594 -1.08 10.52 24.02
CA GLU A 594 -1.11 11.17 25.36
C GLU A 594 -2.53 11.31 25.90
N ARG A 595 -3.49 11.68 25.05
CA ARG A 595 -4.90 11.85 25.44
C ARG A 595 -5.68 10.54 25.53
N ARG A 596 -5.07 9.41 25.16
CA ARG A 596 -5.71 8.08 25.11
C ARG A 596 -7.08 8.12 24.42
N LEU A 597 -7.17 8.79 23.28
CA LEU A 597 -8.43 8.93 22.52
C LEU A 597 -8.90 7.60 21.91
N ALA A 598 -8.02 6.61 21.83
CA ALA A 598 -8.30 5.26 21.37
C ALA A 598 -7.78 4.25 22.39
N SER A 599 -8.61 3.26 22.73
CA SER A 599 -8.22 2.11 23.54
C SER A 599 -7.67 1.03 22.61
N PHE A 600 -6.48 0.52 22.86
CA PHE A 600 -5.86 -0.53 22.05
C PHE A 600 -5.93 -1.87 22.76
N ILE A 601 -5.75 -2.94 21.98
CA ILE A 601 -5.58 -4.30 22.51
C ILE A 601 -4.52 -4.34 23.62
N PRO A 602 -4.73 -5.12 24.69
CA PRO A 602 -3.82 -5.12 25.83
C PRO A 602 -2.61 -6.05 25.64
N TRP A 603 -2.73 -7.06 24.76
CA TRP A 603 -1.69 -8.06 24.47
C TRP A 603 -0.65 -7.59 23.44
N GLY A 604 -0.80 -6.40 22.86
CA GLY A 604 0.09 -5.88 21.82
C GLY A 604 0.33 -4.37 21.92
N PRO A 605 1.40 -3.85 21.29
CA PRO A 605 1.64 -2.42 21.25
C PRO A 605 0.58 -1.69 20.40
N ALA A 606 0.28 -0.44 20.77
CA ALA A 606 -0.66 0.40 20.03
C ALA A 606 -0.18 0.70 18.59
N SER A 607 -0.75 0.01 17.61
CA SER A 607 -0.46 0.20 16.18
C SER A 607 -1.31 1.32 15.59
N ILE A 608 -0.71 2.52 15.48
CA ILE A 608 -1.27 3.63 14.71
C ILE A 608 -0.26 4.00 13.65
N GLN A 609 -0.59 3.71 12.40
CA GLN A 609 0.21 4.05 11.25
C GLN A 609 -0.42 5.21 10.49
N VAL A 610 0.42 6.02 9.87
CA VAL A 610 -0.02 7.16 9.06
C VAL A 610 0.70 7.11 7.72
N ALA A 611 -0.07 7.08 6.65
CA ALA A 611 0.41 7.24 5.29
C ALA A 611 0.07 8.65 4.82
N LEU A 612 1.07 9.37 4.31
CA LEU A 612 0.90 10.70 3.73
C LEU A 612 0.92 10.56 2.22
N THR A 613 -0.12 11.03 1.56
CA THR A 613 -0.23 10.99 0.11
C THR A 613 -0.55 12.37 -0.45
N LYS A 614 0.04 12.69 -1.60
CA LYS A 614 -0.36 13.87 -2.37
C LYS A 614 -1.78 13.63 -2.91
N LYS A 615 -2.55 14.69 -3.07
CA LYS A 615 -3.83 14.62 -3.78
C LYS A 615 -3.58 14.68 -5.28
N SER A 616 -4.56 14.20 -6.06
CA SER A 616 -4.58 14.43 -7.50
C SER A 616 -4.40 15.92 -7.82
N PRO A 617 -3.46 16.30 -8.70
CA PRO A 617 -3.26 17.68 -9.12
C PRO A 617 -4.38 18.18 -10.05
N TYR A 618 -5.17 17.27 -10.62
CA TYR A 618 -6.19 17.57 -11.65
C TYR A 618 -7.54 17.95 -11.06
N MET A 619 -7.80 17.58 -9.80
CA MET A 619 -9.05 17.94 -9.13
C MET A 619 -8.88 19.24 -8.33
N GLN A 620 -9.72 20.22 -8.63
CA GLN A 620 -9.85 21.41 -7.79
C GLN A 620 -10.44 20.99 -6.43
N ASN A 621 -9.60 21.04 -5.40
CA ASN A 621 -9.98 20.58 -4.08
C ASN A 621 -10.45 21.74 -3.19
N THR A 622 -11.66 21.65 -2.67
CA THR A 622 -12.20 22.61 -1.68
C THR A 622 -11.50 22.50 -0.32
N HIS A 623 -10.88 21.35 0.00
CA HIS A 623 -10.21 21.10 1.29
C HIS A 623 -8.72 20.83 1.13
N ARG A 624 -7.90 21.60 1.87
CA ARG A 624 -6.44 21.47 1.92
C ARG A 624 -5.95 20.11 2.42
N VAL A 625 -6.68 19.49 3.36
CA VAL A 625 -6.33 18.20 3.95
C VAL A 625 -7.61 17.36 4.09
N SER A 626 -7.57 16.11 3.63
CA SER A 626 -8.55 15.06 3.92
C SER A 626 -7.86 13.86 4.55
N GLY A 627 -8.65 12.97 5.15
CA GLY A 627 -8.15 11.75 5.73
C GLY A 627 -9.16 10.63 5.65
N LEU A 628 -8.64 9.42 5.45
CA LEU A 628 -9.34 8.16 5.61
C LEU A 628 -8.69 7.39 6.76
N MET A 629 -9.50 6.77 7.61
CA MET A 629 -9.05 5.81 8.60
C MET A 629 -9.56 4.43 8.20
N LEU A 630 -8.64 3.48 8.09
CA LEU A 630 -8.90 2.06 8.10
C LEU A 630 -8.53 1.54 9.49
N ALA A 631 -9.47 0.95 10.19
CA ALA A 631 -9.26 0.49 11.55
C ALA A 631 -9.77 -0.92 11.74
N ASN A 632 -8.95 -1.79 12.32
CA ASN A 632 -9.39 -3.07 12.82
C ASN A 632 -9.82 -2.89 14.28
N HIS A 633 -11.11 -3.04 14.57
CA HIS A 633 -11.69 -2.71 15.86
C HIS A 633 -12.69 -3.77 16.30
N THR A 634 -12.55 -4.27 17.53
CA THR A 634 -13.27 -5.46 18.03
C THR A 634 -14.78 -5.28 18.06
N SER A 635 -15.28 -4.03 18.17
CA SER A 635 -16.72 -3.78 18.16
C SER A 635 -17.41 -4.11 16.83
N VAL A 636 -16.69 -4.45 15.77
CA VAL A 636 -17.28 -5.03 14.56
C VAL A 636 -18.08 -6.30 14.87
N ALA A 637 -17.71 -7.04 15.91
CA ALA A 637 -18.47 -8.19 16.43
C ALA A 637 -19.94 -7.85 16.75
N THR A 638 -20.24 -6.61 17.16
CA THR A 638 -21.63 -6.18 17.43
C THR A 638 -22.50 -6.15 16.18
N LEU A 639 -21.91 -5.90 15.00
CA LEU A 639 -22.59 -5.98 13.71
C LEU A 639 -22.92 -7.44 13.38
N PHE A 640 -21.96 -8.34 13.55
CA PHE A 640 -22.13 -9.78 13.28
C PHE A 640 -23.17 -10.39 14.23
N LYS A 641 -23.12 -10.07 15.52
CA LYS A 641 -24.15 -10.46 16.49
C LYS A 641 -25.55 -10.03 16.06
N ARG A 642 -25.69 -8.83 15.50
CA ARG A 642 -27.00 -8.33 15.02
C ARG A 642 -27.52 -9.15 13.84
N ILE A 643 -26.65 -9.47 12.88
CA ILE A 643 -27.00 -10.32 11.73
C ILE A 643 -27.44 -11.70 12.21
N VAL A 644 -26.68 -12.33 13.09
CA VAL A 644 -27.03 -13.66 13.66
C VAL A 644 -28.34 -13.60 14.44
N GLN A 645 -28.58 -12.56 15.24
CA GLN A 645 -29.86 -12.39 15.95
C GLN A 645 -31.06 -12.25 15.01
N GLN A 646 -30.90 -11.54 13.89
CA GLN A 646 -31.96 -11.41 12.87
C GLN A 646 -32.21 -12.74 12.17
N TYR A 647 -31.14 -13.46 11.80
CA TYR A 647 -31.21 -14.81 11.27
C TYR A 647 -31.95 -15.76 12.25
N ASP A 648 -31.57 -15.78 13.53
CA ASP A 648 -32.16 -16.67 14.54
C ASP A 648 -33.67 -16.43 14.70
N ARG A 649 -34.13 -15.17 14.60
CA ARG A 649 -35.57 -14.85 14.65
C ARG A 649 -36.33 -15.43 13.46
N LEU A 650 -35.76 -15.36 12.26
CA LEU A 650 -36.36 -15.93 11.05
C LEU A 650 -36.33 -17.46 11.08
N ARG A 651 -35.17 -18.03 11.46
CA ARG A 651 -34.94 -19.47 11.53
C ARG A 651 -35.84 -20.16 12.54
N LYS A 652 -36.05 -19.57 13.74
CA LYS A 652 -37.00 -20.07 14.76
C LYS A 652 -38.43 -20.19 14.25
N ARG A 653 -38.82 -19.39 13.26
CA ARG A 653 -40.17 -19.41 12.65
C ARG A 653 -40.20 -20.21 11.35
N ASN A 654 -39.09 -20.77 10.90
CA ASN A 654 -38.91 -21.39 9.59
C ASN A 654 -39.43 -20.51 8.42
N ALA A 655 -39.31 -19.19 8.56
CA ALA A 655 -39.85 -18.24 7.59
C ALA A 655 -38.96 -18.18 6.33
N PHE A 656 -39.60 -18.15 5.16
CA PHE A 656 -38.97 -17.96 3.83
C PHE A 656 -37.91 -19.00 3.42
N LEU A 657 -37.90 -20.19 4.03
CA LEU A 657 -36.91 -21.24 3.72
C LEU A 657 -37.22 -22.05 2.47
N GLU A 658 -38.49 -22.10 2.03
CA GLU A 658 -38.92 -22.92 0.88
C GLU A 658 -38.24 -22.54 -0.43
N GLN A 659 -37.79 -21.29 -0.58
CA GLN A 659 -37.03 -20.86 -1.75
C GLN A 659 -35.59 -21.35 -1.73
N TYR A 660 -34.98 -21.47 -0.54
CA TYR A 660 -33.60 -21.95 -0.39
C TYR A 660 -33.52 -23.47 -0.57
N LYS A 661 -34.51 -24.22 -0.05
CA LYS A 661 -34.56 -25.69 -0.16
C LYS A 661 -34.61 -26.21 -1.61
N LYS A 662 -35.00 -25.37 -2.57
CA LYS A 662 -35.07 -25.74 -4.00
C LYS A 662 -33.70 -25.66 -4.68
N GLU A 663 -32.75 -24.99 -4.06
CA GLU A 663 -31.42 -24.73 -4.63
C GLU A 663 -30.45 -25.85 -4.29
N SER A 664 -29.50 -26.12 -5.18
CA SER A 664 -28.52 -27.22 -5.06
C SER A 664 -27.80 -27.26 -3.70
N PRO A 665 -27.31 -26.13 -3.13
CA PRO A 665 -26.60 -26.13 -1.85
C PRO A 665 -27.42 -26.58 -0.64
N PHE A 666 -28.75 -26.63 -0.76
CA PHE A 666 -29.66 -27.01 0.33
C PHE A 666 -30.44 -28.31 0.04
N SER A 667 -30.03 -29.06 -1.00
CA SER A 667 -30.66 -30.32 -1.39
C SER A 667 -30.52 -31.41 -0.32
N ASP A 668 -29.36 -31.47 0.37
CA ASP A 668 -29.06 -32.41 1.45
C ASP A 668 -29.53 -31.92 2.85
N GLY A 669 -30.23 -30.80 2.89
CA GLY A 669 -30.80 -30.22 4.11
C GLY A 669 -30.35 -28.79 4.38
N LEU A 670 -30.60 -28.32 5.61
CA LEU A 670 -30.34 -26.93 6.00
C LEU A 670 -29.02 -26.77 6.80
N GLY A 671 -28.14 -27.77 6.74
CA GLY A 671 -26.87 -27.80 7.48
C GLY A 671 -25.95 -26.64 7.12
N GLU A 672 -25.95 -26.20 5.86
CA GLU A 672 -25.19 -25.02 5.40
C GLU A 672 -25.46 -23.75 6.22
N PHE A 673 -26.71 -23.56 6.67
CA PHE A 673 -27.04 -22.44 7.53
C PHE A 673 -26.50 -22.60 8.95
N ASP A 674 -26.53 -23.82 9.50
CA ASP A 674 -26.07 -24.11 10.85
C ASP A 674 -24.54 -23.97 10.94
N GLU A 675 -23.83 -24.41 9.90
CA GLU A 675 -22.38 -24.19 9.74
C GLU A 675 -22.04 -22.71 9.57
N ALA A 676 -22.75 -21.97 8.70
CA ALA A 676 -22.54 -20.54 8.52
C ALA A 676 -22.75 -19.78 9.83
N ARG A 677 -23.77 -20.16 10.61
CA ARG A 677 -24.02 -19.61 11.93
C ARG A 677 -22.88 -19.91 12.90
N ALA A 678 -22.37 -21.14 12.94
CA ALA A 678 -21.27 -21.53 13.79
C ALA A 678 -20.00 -20.71 13.49
N VAL A 679 -19.60 -20.64 12.22
CA VAL A 679 -18.41 -19.88 11.79
C VAL A 679 -18.51 -18.40 12.16
N VAL A 680 -19.67 -17.77 11.95
CA VAL A 680 -19.87 -16.35 12.29
C VAL A 680 -19.90 -16.13 13.81
N MET A 681 -20.44 -17.07 14.59
CA MET A 681 -20.39 -17.01 16.05
C MET A 681 -18.98 -17.24 16.60
N ASP A 682 -18.19 -18.12 15.99
CA ASP A 682 -16.79 -18.32 16.33
C ASP A 682 -15.96 -17.08 16.02
N LEU A 683 -16.22 -16.41 14.88
CA LEU A 683 -15.61 -15.12 14.56
C LEU A 683 -15.95 -14.04 15.61
N VAL A 684 -17.20 -14.01 16.06
CA VAL A 684 -17.62 -13.13 17.16
C VAL A 684 -16.85 -13.46 18.43
N GLY A 685 -16.72 -14.75 18.77
CA GLY A 685 -15.94 -15.21 19.91
C GLY A 685 -14.47 -14.81 19.84
N GLU A 686 -13.85 -14.92 18.65
CA GLU A 686 -12.47 -14.49 18.39
C GLU A 686 -12.28 -12.99 18.68
N TYR A 687 -13.17 -12.14 18.17
CA TYR A 687 -13.11 -10.70 18.42
C TYR A 687 -13.31 -10.34 19.90
N GLU A 688 -14.14 -11.10 20.63
CA GLU A 688 -14.33 -10.91 22.08
C GLU A 688 -13.16 -11.46 22.90
N ALA A 689 -12.51 -12.53 22.43
CA ALA A 689 -11.29 -13.06 23.04
C ALA A 689 -10.13 -12.07 22.85
N ALA A 690 -10.04 -11.42 21.69
CA ALA A 690 -9.03 -10.40 21.40
C ALA A 690 -9.10 -9.16 22.31
N GLU A 691 -10.21 -8.94 23.04
CA GLU A 691 -10.35 -7.87 24.03
C GLU A 691 -9.62 -8.18 25.35
N LYS A 692 -9.19 -9.42 25.58
CA LYS A 692 -8.58 -9.87 26.83
C LYS A 692 -7.05 -9.92 26.76
N GLU A 693 -6.39 -9.82 27.91
CA GLU A 693 -4.93 -9.89 28.04
C GLU A 693 -4.35 -11.27 27.69
N ASP A 694 -5.12 -12.33 27.91
CA ASP A 694 -4.73 -13.74 27.74
C ASP A 694 -4.86 -14.26 26.29
N TYR A 695 -5.24 -13.39 25.34
CA TYR A 695 -5.57 -13.80 23.97
C TYR A 695 -4.44 -14.56 23.23
N LEU A 696 -3.18 -14.15 23.43
CA LEU A 696 -2.02 -14.78 22.79
C LEU A 696 -1.37 -15.89 23.64
N ASP A 697 -1.89 -16.17 24.84
CA ASP A 697 -1.32 -17.18 25.72
C ASP A 697 -1.92 -18.57 25.40
N PRO A 698 -1.14 -19.50 24.81
CA PRO A 698 -1.63 -20.83 24.48
C PRO A 698 -1.98 -21.69 25.72
N ASP A 699 -1.57 -21.29 26.93
CA ASP A 699 -1.82 -22.04 28.17
C ASP A 699 -3.00 -21.51 29.01
N ALA A 700 -3.54 -20.32 28.70
CA ALA A 700 -4.68 -19.73 29.42
C ALA A 700 -5.98 -20.57 29.32
N GLY A 701 -6.10 -21.41 28.29
CA GLY A 701 -7.19 -22.37 28.14
C GLY A 701 -7.05 -23.65 28.96
N LYS A 702 -5.82 -24.04 29.34
CA LYS A 702 -5.54 -25.29 30.07
C LYS A 702 -5.65 -25.15 31.59
N GLU A 703 -5.40 -23.95 32.14
CA GLU A 703 -5.55 -23.70 33.58
C GLU A 703 -7.01 -23.79 34.04
N LYS A 704 -8.00 -23.62 33.15
CA LYS A 704 -9.42 -23.83 33.49
C LYS A 704 -9.87 -25.29 33.47
N GLU A 705 -9.16 -26.18 32.78
CA GLU A 705 -9.45 -27.63 32.82
C GLU A 705 -8.70 -28.34 33.95
N LEU A 706 -7.55 -27.80 34.38
CA LEU A 706 -6.81 -28.25 35.56
C LEU A 706 -7.11 -27.31 36.72
N GLY A 707 -8.27 -27.48 37.36
CA GLY A 707 -8.68 -26.66 38.50
C GLY A 707 -7.60 -26.55 39.58
N VAL A 708 -6.86 -25.45 39.55
CA VAL A 708 -5.97 -24.95 40.60
C VAL A 708 -6.42 -23.55 40.97
#